data_AF-A0A8T5A325-F1
#
_entry.id   AF-A0A8T5A325-F1
#
_cell.length_a   1.000
_cell.length_b   1.000
_cell.length_c   1.000
_cell.angle_alpha   90.00
_cell.angle_beta   90.00
_cell.angle_gamma   90.00
#
_symmetry.space_group_name_H-M   'P 1'
#
loop_
_entity.id
_entity.type
_entity.pdbx_description
1 polymer ?
#
loop_
_entity_poly.entity_id
_entity_poly.type
_entity_poly.pdbx_seq_one_letter_code
_entity_poly.pdbx_strand_id
1 'polypeptide(L)'
;MKSLKKVLTLMLLIALTLHSASTIVPSIAFSEPPNDFIIRNYYARSLADTPNIYPGSKRVYLKVEAAYQNSTANATMVFGWLKTPDGITFSSGSDASPPAKFNGSVVKEVSLGMVVTFEYFLDISSDLQPSNYPLTLNITYVKDSVPAYDLHSDEITIEVQPYPEVSLRVVDAYFSPASYPGSVDTNLYVILENNGSSTINSANFNVTLPEGFTVKNPRASTGLINGGNRFTITFTGVSIPLNAQLGAYNATIYADYSARTEDGVAYSTASSFNVMVMVESPPPEEPIMIAAINTLYNGEPAPLLQSSKGVVLRIYLVNRLPDTISAMIVNATLPEDITVRGISGTYINGMAPGGTCFVDLTIDVDHKMKVGRHNCVLNITYLRVVSGSSFIMNQTLQFQISVESRHSVIDDSSAIEVVDSRWYEGSVGPNTYGAHLIVLVRNVYIDGLHGAVLELHLPDGIYNSADNSSSVKAAPLSVQLQLPQPLQARALADILNAFLSAQLASPTQVYGRGDILTFMFSLNLFDIEVGNYMLNGSLSYIDRWGGSRQIHLTVPVAVLGKAGYIEMVMEKTISVRSRFTNASLTLVNHGSSPVYDAYVAISPYQGTPILIASPALHHINELLPGESYEIPLKLAYNPLGFYTQTGGTMAVTYGPVPFVVSIIYRDACGYQRVFNNSIVVIVEPFIELVFRNVKATSTGAASKITGTITNYGSSAAKRVEVEVKIGSVTGTWFIDVIDPGSDAVFTVDVNAYAESAILTVKYYNAFDELVSKTMNVAIALQEAPQQQVQGEELPIERWIIVGGVIIFLAVATILIYRTVKKSKLEGGP
;
A
#
# COMPACT_ATOMS: atom_id res chain seq x y z
N MET A 1 -33.21 -91.88 123.41
CA MET A 1 -32.95 -93.16 122.70
C MET A 1 -34.12 -93.74 121.91
N LYS A 2 -35.41 -93.42 122.18
CA LYS A 2 -36.54 -93.92 121.36
C LYS A 2 -36.76 -93.18 120.02
N SER A 3 -36.30 -91.92 119.87
CA SER A 3 -36.46 -91.17 118.60
C SER A 3 -35.42 -91.53 117.53
N LEU A 4 -34.21 -91.95 117.91
CA LEU A 4 -33.14 -92.26 116.97
C LEU A 4 -33.44 -93.51 116.13
N LYS A 5 -34.10 -94.53 116.70
CA LYS A 5 -34.50 -95.74 115.94
C LYS A 5 -35.57 -95.42 114.88
N LYS A 6 -36.52 -94.54 115.16
CA LYS A 6 -37.55 -94.15 114.18
C LYS A 6 -36.97 -93.35 113.01
N VAL A 7 -36.02 -92.45 113.27
CA VAL A 7 -35.34 -91.69 112.21
C VAL A 7 -34.45 -92.61 111.36
N LEU A 8 -33.75 -93.57 111.97
CA LEU A 8 -32.91 -94.51 111.21
C LEU A 8 -33.75 -95.46 110.35
N THR A 9 -34.92 -95.88 110.82
CA THR A 9 -35.81 -96.77 110.03
C THR A 9 -36.47 -96.01 108.89
N LEU A 10 -36.82 -94.73 109.09
CA LEU A 10 -37.36 -93.87 108.04
C LEU A 10 -36.30 -93.52 106.99
N MET A 11 -35.06 -93.24 107.41
CA MET A 11 -33.93 -93.03 106.48
C MET A 11 -33.59 -94.30 105.69
N LEU A 12 -33.62 -95.47 106.32
CA LEU A 12 -33.39 -96.73 105.61
C LEU A 12 -34.51 -97.04 104.63
N LEU A 13 -35.77 -96.74 104.98
CA LEU A 13 -36.92 -96.91 104.10
C LEU A 13 -36.88 -95.93 102.91
N ILE A 14 -36.53 -94.66 103.16
CA ILE A 14 -36.36 -93.64 102.12
C ILE A 14 -35.19 -94.00 101.19
N ALA A 15 -34.06 -94.44 101.75
CA ALA A 15 -32.92 -94.92 100.97
C ALA A 15 -33.27 -96.17 100.15
N LEU A 16 -34.04 -97.13 100.70
CA LEU A 16 -34.50 -98.29 99.94
C LEU A 16 -35.50 -97.90 98.83
N THR A 17 -36.39 -96.93 99.06
CA THR A 17 -37.32 -96.45 98.04
C THR A 17 -36.63 -95.62 96.96
N LEU A 18 -35.57 -94.87 97.28
CA LEU A 18 -34.76 -94.15 96.30
C LEU A 18 -33.81 -95.08 95.53
N HIS A 19 -33.37 -96.20 96.12
CA HIS A 19 -32.58 -97.21 95.42
C HIS A 19 -33.42 -98.16 94.56
N SER A 20 -34.69 -98.37 94.92
CA SER A 20 -35.65 -99.15 94.10
C SER A 20 -36.36 -98.32 93.03
N ALA A 21 -36.38 -96.99 93.15
CA ALA A 21 -36.86 -96.10 92.08
C ALA A 21 -35.80 -95.80 90.99
N SER A 22 -34.52 -96.14 91.20
CA SER A 22 -33.44 -96.01 90.21
C SER A 22 -33.03 -97.33 89.55
N THR A 23 -33.71 -98.43 89.84
CA THR A 23 -33.39 -99.78 89.31
C THR A 23 -34.53 -100.46 88.55
N ILE A 24 -35.52 -99.67 88.11
CA ILE A 24 -36.47 -100.10 87.08
C ILE A 24 -36.53 -99.02 85.99
N VAL A 25 -35.41 -98.86 85.29
CA VAL A 25 -35.46 -98.70 83.84
C VAL A 25 -35.04 -100.07 83.31
N PRO A 26 -35.84 -100.76 82.49
CA PRO A 26 -35.32 -101.91 81.77
C PRO A 26 -34.13 -101.39 80.97
N SER A 27 -32.93 -101.87 81.34
CA SER A 27 -31.82 -101.95 80.42
C SER A 27 -32.31 -102.78 79.24
N ILE A 28 -32.88 -102.11 78.23
CA ILE A 28 -32.81 -102.58 76.87
C ILE A 28 -31.31 -102.61 76.61
N ALA A 29 -30.72 -103.78 76.83
CA ALA A 29 -29.46 -104.12 76.22
C ALA A 29 -29.70 -103.96 74.73
N PHE A 30 -29.34 -102.80 74.18
CA PHE A 30 -29.17 -102.70 72.75
C PHE A 30 -28.06 -103.69 72.42
N SER A 31 -28.47 -104.75 71.72
CA SER A 31 -27.58 -105.60 70.94
C SER A 31 -26.71 -104.72 70.04
N GLU A 32 -25.63 -105.28 69.48
CA GLU A 32 -24.96 -104.66 68.34
C GLU A 32 -26.02 -104.13 67.34
N PRO A 33 -25.83 -102.93 66.78
CA PRO A 33 -26.78 -102.34 65.84
C PRO A 33 -27.08 -103.37 64.73
N PRO A 34 -28.36 -103.63 64.41
CA PRO A 34 -28.74 -104.66 63.43
C PRO A 34 -28.12 -104.47 62.05
N ASN A 35 -27.74 -103.23 61.73
CA ASN A 35 -27.26 -102.77 60.44
C ASN A 35 -28.31 -103.02 59.34
N ASP A 36 -29.58 -102.77 59.67
CA ASP A 36 -30.72 -102.99 58.78
C ASP A 36 -30.75 -101.95 57.66
N PHE A 37 -30.37 -100.71 57.94
CA PHE A 37 -30.16 -99.64 56.97
C PHE A 37 -28.70 -99.62 56.49
N ILE A 38 -28.50 -99.48 55.18
CA ILE A 38 -27.19 -99.31 54.55
C ILE A 38 -27.17 -97.98 53.80
N ILE A 39 -26.17 -97.13 54.06
CA ILE A 39 -25.99 -95.90 53.31
C ILE A 39 -25.58 -96.23 51.87
N ARG A 40 -26.37 -95.75 50.90
CA ARG A 40 -26.15 -95.97 49.47
C ARG A 40 -25.42 -94.83 48.82
N ASN A 41 -25.79 -93.61 49.19
CA ASN A 41 -25.20 -92.40 48.66
C ASN A 41 -25.46 -91.24 49.62
N TYR A 42 -24.64 -90.21 49.51
CA TYR A 42 -24.95 -88.92 50.09
C TYR A 42 -24.40 -87.82 49.18
N TYR A 43 -25.01 -86.65 49.23
CA TYR A 43 -24.44 -85.47 48.59
C TYR A 43 -24.78 -84.22 49.39
N ALA A 44 -23.81 -83.31 49.44
CA ALA A 44 -23.94 -82.00 50.06
C ALA A 44 -23.89 -80.93 48.97
N ARG A 45 -24.80 -79.96 49.04
CA ARG A 45 -24.90 -78.84 48.09
C ARG A 45 -24.95 -77.52 48.84
N SER A 46 -24.21 -76.54 48.36
CA SER A 46 -24.28 -75.16 48.86
C SER A 46 -25.62 -74.51 48.49
N LEU A 47 -25.84 -73.28 48.98
CA LEU A 47 -27.02 -72.49 48.61
C LEU A 47 -27.07 -72.16 47.10
N ALA A 48 -25.91 -72.20 46.41
CA ALA A 48 -25.80 -72.03 44.97
C ALA A 48 -26.02 -73.34 44.17
N ASP A 49 -26.42 -74.43 44.84
CA ASP A 49 -26.60 -75.77 44.26
C ASP A 49 -25.31 -76.39 43.68
N THR A 50 -24.15 -75.97 44.19
CA THR A 50 -22.83 -76.49 43.83
C THR A 50 -22.28 -77.40 44.92
N PRO A 51 -21.34 -78.31 44.60
CA PRO A 51 -20.67 -79.10 45.64
C PRO A 51 -19.68 -78.27 46.47
N ASN A 52 -19.46 -76.98 46.15
CA ASN A 52 -18.46 -76.16 46.81
C ASN A 52 -19.04 -75.55 48.08
N ILE A 53 -18.56 -76.02 49.23
CA ILE A 53 -18.96 -75.56 50.55
C ILE A 53 -17.74 -74.92 51.20
N TYR A 54 -17.91 -73.73 51.77
CA TYR A 54 -16.83 -72.93 52.34
C TYR A 54 -17.06 -72.69 53.84
N PRO A 55 -16.02 -72.31 54.60
CA PRO A 55 -16.22 -71.81 55.96
C PRO A 55 -17.20 -70.64 55.93
N GLY A 56 -18.26 -70.68 56.75
CA GLY A 56 -19.31 -69.66 56.76
C GLY A 56 -20.49 -69.93 55.82
N SER A 57 -20.45 -70.97 54.98
CA SER A 57 -21.59 -71.36 54.13
C SER A 57 -22.85 -71.62 54.95
N LYS A 58 -23.98 -71.10 54.46
CA LYS A 58 -25.28 -71.18 55.13
C LYS A 58 -26.25 -72.03 54.33
N ARG A 59 -27.12 -72.76 55.04
CA ARG A 59 -28.16 -73.62 54.45
C ARG A 59 -27.62 -74.66 53.46
N VAL A 60 -26.46 -75.25 53.76
CA VAL A 60 -25.92 -76.40 53.02
C VAL A 60 -26.92 -77.54 53.07
N TYR A 61 -27.40 -77.99 51.92
CA TYR A 61 -28.36 -79.08 51.81
C TYR A 61 -27.61 -80.42 51.79
N LEU A 62 -27.80 -81.23 52.82
CA LEU A 62 -27.30 -82.59 52.90
C LEU A 62 -28.45 -83.57 52.69
N LYS A 63 -28.30 -84.45 51.71
CA LYS A 63 -29.22 -85.58 51.48
C LYS A 63 -28.47 -86.89 51.62
N VAL A 64 -29.01 -87.79 52.44
CA VAL A 64 -28.47 -89.13 52.67
C VAL A 64 -29.50 -90.16 52.20
N GLU A 65 -29.08 -91.07 51.32
CA GLU A 65 -29.87 -92.19 50.83
C GLU A 65 -29.53 -93.46 51.62
N ALA A 66 -30.51 -94.04 52.29
CA ALA A 66 -30.35 -95.26 53.06
C ALA A 66 -31.30 -96.35 52.53
N ALA A 67 -30.77 -97.55 52.29
CA ALA A 67 -31.54 -98.71 51.85
C ALA A 67 -31.81 -99.64 53.04
N TYR A 68 -33.07 -99.98 53.27
CA TYR A 68 -33.46 -100.94 54.31
C TYR A 68 -33.38 -102.37 53.79
N GLN A 69 -32.39 -103.17 54.20
CA GLN A 69 -32.04 -104.42 53.51
C GLN A 69 -31.74 -105.62 54.40
N ASN A 70 -31.19 -105.44 55.60
CA ASN A 70 -30.78 -106.58 56.43
C ASN A 70 -31.83 -107.02 57.46
N SER A 71 -33.10 -106.69 57.18
CA SER A 71 -34.20 -106.89 58.12
C SER A 71 -35.18 -107.99 57.74
N THR A 72 -36.00 -108.40 58.69
CA THR A 72 -37.01 -109.48 58.59
C THR A 72 -38.45 -108.99 58.66
N ALA A 73 -38.66 -107.70 58.92
CA ALA A 73 -39.95 -107.06 59.06
C ALA A 73 -39.87 -105.61 58.56
N ASN A 74 -41.01 -104.92 58.40
CA ASN A 74 -41.02 -103.52 57.99
C ASN A 74 -40.66 -102.60 59.17
N ALA A 75 -39.98 -101.49 58.88
CA ALA A 75 -39.65 -100.48 59.87
C ALA A 75 -40.72 -99.39 59.91
N THR A 76 -41.15 -99.02 61.12
CA THR A 76 -42.08 -97.90 61.37
C THR A 76 -41.45 -96.90 62.34
N MET A 77 -42.00 -95.69 62.43
CA MET A 77 -41.43 -94.62 63.30
C MET A 77 -39.93 -94.39 63.05
N VAL A 78 -39.52 -94.42 61.78
CA VAL A 78 -38.12 -94.24 61.39
C VAL A 78 -37.76 -92.76 61.48
N PHE A 79 -36.58 -92.46 62.04
CA PHE A 79 -36.00 -91.12 62.07
C PHE A 79 -34.48 -91.22 61.94
N GLY A 80 -33.89 -90.40 61.08
CA GLY A 80 -32.44 -90.23 60.99
C GLY A 80 -32.00 -89.06 61.87
N TRP A 81 -31.19 -89.34 62.89
CA TRP A 81 -30.60 -88.36 63.80
C TRP A 81 -29.16 -88.08 63.37
N LEU A 82 -28.92 -86.89 62.81
CA LEU A 82 -27.60 -86.49 62.38
C LEU A 82 -26.85 -85.81 63.53
N LYS A 83 -25.64 -86.29 63.83
CA LYS A 83 -24.71 -85.64 64.74
C LYS A 83 -23.58 -84.99 63.96
N THR A 84 -23.40 -83.70 64.18
CA THR A 84 -22.39 -82.88 63.52
C THR A 84 -21.20 -82.63 64.45
N PRO A 85 -19.98 -82.46 63.91
CA PRO A 85 -18.83 -81.99 64.67
C PRO A 85 -18.95 -80.50 65.00
N ASP A 86 -18.12 -80.03 65.93
CA ASP A 86 -18.05 -78.62 66.30
C ASP A 86 -17.80 -77.73 65.08
N GLY A 87 -18.56 -76.64 64.97
CA GLY A 87 -18.50 -75.72 63.83
C GLY A 87 -19.43 -76.08 62.66
N ILE A 88 -20.17 -77.20 62.71
CA ILE A 88 -21.27 -77.50 61.80
C ILE A 88 -22.56 -77.57 62.63
N THR A 89 -23.55 -76.75 62.28
CA THR A 89 -24.82 -76.64 63.02
C THR A 89 -26.01 -76.75 62.07
N PHE A 90 -27.23 -76.92 62.58
CA PHE A 90 -28.42 -76.97 61.74
C PHE A 90 -28.93 -75.56 61.43
N SER A 91 -29.04 -75.20 60.15
CA SER A 91 -29.55 -73.89 59.70
C SER A 91 -31.02 -73.68 60.04
N SER A 92 -31.80 -74.75 59.89
CA SER A 92 -33.24 -74.77 60.13
C SER A 92 -33.70 -76.21 60.35
N GLY A 93 -34.54 -76.44 61.35
CA GLY A 93 -35.00 -77.77 61.73
C GLY A 93 -34.28 -78.31 62.96
N SER A 94 -34.34 -79.63 63.14
CA SER A 94 -33.64 -80.37 64.20
C SER A 94 -32.61 -81.34 63.60
N ASP A 95 -31.83 -81.96 64.46
CA ASP A 95 -30.98 -83.12 64.16
C ASP A 95 -31.76 -84.34 63.67
N ALA A 96 -33.08 -84.43 63.95
CA ALA A 96 -33.97 -85.46 63.42
C ALA A 96 -34.56 -85.12 62.04
N SER A 97 -34.49 -86.09 61.11
CA SER A 97 -35.15 -86.06 59.80
C SER A 97 -36.03 -87.31 59.61
N PRO A 98 -37.32 -87.19 59.26
CA PRO A 98 -38.14 -88.36 58.93
C PRO A 98 -37.74 -88.94 57.56
N PRO A 99 -37.93 -90.24 57.30
CA PRO A 99 -37.64 -90.82 55.99
C PRO A 99 -38.57 -90.25 54.92
N ALA A 100 -38.03 -89.92 53.76
CA ALA A 100 -38.81 -89.54 52.59
C ALA A 100 -38.51 -90.43 51.38
N LYS A 101 -39.42 -90.46 50.41
CA LYS A 101 -39.11 -90.97 49.05
C LYS A 101 -38.31 -89.92 48.28
N PHE A 102 -37.73 -90.31 47.15
CA PHE A 102 -37.02 -89.39 46.25
C PHE A 102 -37.81 -88.13 45.83
N ASN A 103 -39.15 -88.21 45.83
CA ASN A 103 -40.05 -87.09 45.53
C ASN A 103 -40.38 -86.19 46.74
N GLY A 104 -39.73 -86.40 47.89
CA GLY A 104 -39.91 -85.62 49.12
C GLY A 104 -41.11 -86.03 49.99
N SER A 105 -41.91 -87.03 49.60
CA SER A 105 -43.05 -87.47 50.42
C SER A 105 -42.57 -88.29 51.63
N VAL A 106 -42.96 -87.88 52.84
CA VAL A 106 -42.65 -88.61 54.08
C VAL A 106 -43.23 -90.02 54.07
N VAL A 107 -42.42 -90.99 54.50
CA VAL A 107 -42.75 -92.41 54.53
C VAL A 107 -43.10 -92.81 55.97
N LYS A 108 -44.29 -93.41 56.16
CA LYS A 108 -44.72 -93.89 57.49
C LYS A 108 -44.19 -95.28 57.84
N GLU A 109 -43.97 -96.10 56.81
CA GLU A 109 -43.51 -97.49 56.93
C GLU A 109 -42.52 -97.78 55.80
N VAL A 110 -41.34 -98.28 56.16
CA VAL A 110 -40.24 -98.59 55.25
C VAL A 110 -40.17 -100.12 55.09
N SER A 111 -40.55 -100.60 53.90
CA SER A 111 -40.53 -102.03 53.59
C SER A 111 -39.12 -102.51 53.21
N LEU A 112 -38.87 -103.81 53.37
CA LEU A 112 -37.61 -104.43 52.96
C LEU A 112 -37.30 -104.14 51.48
N GLY A 113 -36.08 -103.68 51.20
CA GLY A 113 -35.59 -103.26 49.89
C GLY A 113 -35.85 -101.79 49.53
N MET A 114 -36.60 -101.05 50.34
CA MET A 114 -36.91 -99.64 50.08
C MET A 114 -35.71 -98.72 50.35
N VAL A 115 -35.47 -97.77 49.45
CA VAL A 115 -34.52 -96.66 49.66
C VAL A 115 -35.30 -95.43 50.13
N VAL A 116 -34.86 -94.87 51.25
CA VAL A 116 -35.39 -93.64 51.84
C VAL A 116 -34.31 -92.57 51.91
N THR A 117 -34.74 -91.31 51.95
CA THR A 117 -33.84 -90.16 52.04
C THR A 117 -34.04 -89.44 53.36
N PHE A 118 -32.93 -89.02 53.97
CA PHE A 118 -32.89 -88.12 55.10
C PHE A 118 -32.27 -86.79 54.65
N GLU A 119 -32.96 -85.69 54.94
CA GLU A 119 -32.60 -84.37 54.44
C GLU A 119 -32.33 -83.41 55.60
N TYR A 120 -31.24 -82.65 55.50
CA TYR A 120 -30.75 -81.72 56.52
C TYR A 120 -30.28 -80.41 55.87
N PHE A 121 -30.41 -79.30 56.61
CA PHE A 121 -29.85 -78.01 56.24
C PHE A 121 -28.83 -77.58 57.28
N LEU A 122 -27.60 -77.34 56.85
CA LEU A 122 -26.44 -77.14 57.71
C LEU A 122 -25.79 -75.77 57.51
N ASP A 123 -25.38 -75.17 58.61
CA ASP A 123 -24.62 -73.95 58.70
C ASP A 123 -23.19 -74.28 59.10
N ILE A 124 -22.24 -73.90 58.26
CA ILE A 124 -20.81 -74.04 58.49
C ILE A 124 -20.31 -72.77 59.18
N SER A 125 -19.56 -72.92 60.26
CA SER A 125 -18.92 -71.80 60.96
C SER A 125 -17.86 -71.16 60.06
N SER A 126 -17.71 -69.84 60.13
CA SER A 126 -16.63 -69.10 59.44
C SER A 126 -15.24 -69.43 59.98
N ASP A 127 -15.15 -69.93 61.21
CA ASP A 127 -13.88 -70.26 61.87
C ASP A 127 -13.42 -71.70 61.56
N LEU A 128 -14.27 -72.47 60.89
CA LEU A 128 -13.98 -73.86 60.54
C LEU A 128 -12.89 -73.90 59.45
N GLN A 129 -11.86 -74.71 59.65
CA GLN A 129 -10.77 -74.82 58.68
C GLN A 129 -11.19 -75.67 57.48
N PRO A 130 -10.69 -75.41 56.27
CA PRO A 130 -10.92 -76.30 55.13
C PRO A 130 -10.43 -77.72 55.39
N SER A 131 -11.34 -78.71 55.33
CA SER A 131 -11.07 -80.13 55.55
C SER A 131 -12.30 -80.99 55.22
N ASN A 132 -12.17 -82.30 55.33
CA ASN A 132 -13.27 -83.25 55.31
C ASN A 132 -13.76 -83.52 56.73
N TYR A 133 -15.03 -83.22 56.99
CA TYR A 133 -15.67 -83.38 58.29
C TYR A 133 -16.59 -84.59 58.30
N PRO A 134 -16.26 -85.66 59.04
CA PRO A 134 -17.15 -86.82 59.16
C PRO A 134 -18.40 -86.45 59.96
N LEU A 135 -19.53 -86.99 59.53
CA LEU A 135 -20.82 -86.89 60.20
C LEU A 135 -21.25 -88.27 60.69
N THR A 136 -22.01 -88.30 61.77
CA THR A 136 -22.59 -89.54 62.28
C THR A 136 -24.10 -89.51 62.09
N LEU A 137 -24.66 -90.50 61.39
CA LEU A 137 -26.10 -90.66 61.23
C LEU A 137 -26.58 -91.85 62.08
N ASN A 138 -27.48 -91.58 63.02
CA ASN A 138 -28.14 -92.59 63.85
C ASN A 138 -29.59 -92.77 63.40
N ILE A 139 -29.92 -93.88 62.73
CA ILE A 139 -31.27 -94.15 62.25
C ILE A 139 -32.01 -94.97 63.31
N THR A 140 -32.99 -94.37 63.98
CA THR A 140 -33.84 -95.05 64.97
C THR A 140 -35.15 -95.49 64.31
N TYR A 141 -35.65 -96.68 64.63
CA TYR A 141 -36.88 -97.22 64.09
C TYR A 141 -37.52 -98.25 65.03
N VAL A 142 -38.78 -98.61 64.77
CA VAL A 142 -39.48 -99.71 65.44
C VAL A 142 -39.72 -100.82 64.43
N LYS A 143 -39.26 -102.02 64.78
CA LYS A 143 -39.41 -103.26 64.02
C LYS A 143 -40.01 -104.31 64.95
N ASP A 144 -41.06 -105.01 64.52
CA ASP A 144 -41.74 -106.04 65.34
C ASP A 144 -42.12 -105.56 66.76
N SER A 145 -42.53 -104.28 66.88
CA SER A 145 -42.81 -103.59 68.16
C SER A 145 -41.61 -103.39 69.10
N VAL A 146 -40.38 -103.63 68.62
CA VAL A 146 -39.12 -103.41 69.35
C VAL A 146 -38.39 -102.19 68.77
N PRO A 147 -37.99 -101.21 69.60
CA PRO A 147 -37.10 -100.13 69.17
C PRO A 147 -35.72 -100.65 68.80
N ALA A 148 -35.22 -100.23 67.65
CA ALA A 148 -33.89 -100.54 67.14
C ALA A 148 -33.22 -99.27 66.60
N TYR A 149 -31.89 -99.33 66.41
CA TYR A 149 -31.15 -98.25 65.78
C TYR A 149 -29.97 -98.78 64.96
N ASP A 150 -29.63 -98.07 63.88
CA ASP A 150 -28.40 -98.28 63.11
C ASP A 150 -27.52 -97.03 63.20
N LEU A 151 -26.25 -97.22 63.54
CA LEU A 151 -25.28 -96.15 63.72
C LEU A 151 -24.26 -96.16 62.57
N HIS A 152 -24.29 -95.11 61.75
CA HIS A 152 -23.36 -94.90 60.64
C HIS A 152 -22.39 -93.78 61.00
N SER A 153 -21.21 -94.15 61.50
CA SER A 153 -20.11 -93.23 61.80
C SER A 153 -19.10 -93.24 60.65
N ASP A 154 -18.60 -92.07 60.26
CA ASP A 154 -17.54 -91.89 59.24
C ASP A 154 -17.91 -92.32 57.80
N GLU A 155 -19.15 -92.75 57.55
CA GLU A 155 -19.67 -93.08 56.21
C GLU A 155 -20.12 -91.85 55.41
N ILE A 156 -20.35 -90.72 56.07
CA ILE A 156 -20.83 -89.46 55.49
C ILE A 156 -19.81 -88.37 55.82
N THR A 157 -19.34 -87.64 54.82
CA THR A 157 -18.42 -86.51 55.01
C THR A 157 -18.95 -85.24 54.36
N ILE A 158 -18.66 -84.09 54.96
CA ILE A 158 -18.79 -82.80 54.31
C ILE A 158 -17.39 -82.27 54.02
N GLU A 159 -17.11 -82.04 52.74
CA GLU A 159 -15.90 -81.37 52.30
C GLU A 159 -16.10 -79.85 52.40
N VAL A 160 -15.34 -79.21 53.29
CA VAL A 160 -15.26 -77.75 53.37
C VAL A 160 -13.99 -77.32 52.64
N GLN A 161 -14.17 -76.63 51.51
CA GLN A 161 -13.10 -76.20 50.62
C GLN A 161 -12.47 -74.86 51.08
N PRO A 162 -11.21 -74.59 50.74
CA PRO A 162 -10.64 -73.26 50.91
C PRO A 162 -11.36 -72.25 50.01
N TYR A 163 -11.35 -70.97 50.40
CA TYR A 163 -11.92 -69.92 49.57
C TYR A 163 -11.22 -69.86 48.20
N PRO A 164 -11.99 -69.70 47.10
CA PRO A 164 -11.41 -69.58 45.76
C PRO A 164 -10.53 -68.32 45.64
N GLU A 165 -9.43 -68.44 44.92
CA GLU A 165 -8.57 -67.28 44.64
C GLU A 165 -9.28 -66.27 43.73
N VAL A 166 -9.04 -64.98 43.97
CA VAL A 166 -9.47 -63.93 43.04
C VAL A 166 -8.50 -63.90 41.86
N SER A 167 -9.00 -64.25 40.68
CA SER A 167 -8.22 -64.22 39.44
C SER A 167 -8.54 -62.95 38.66
N LEU A 168 -7.51 -62.12 38.45
CA LEU A 168 -7.59 -60.94 37.59
C LEU A 168 -6.65 -61.12 36.40
N ARG A 169 -7.15 -60.86 35.20
CA ARG A 169 -6.34 -60.78 33.98
C ARG A 169 -6.10 -59.32 33.61
N VAL A 170 -4.84 -58.96 33.40
CA VAL A 170 -4.46 -57.67 32.78
C VAL A 170 -4.82 -57.75 31.31
N VAL A 171 -5.79 -56.93 30.89
CA VAL A 171 -6.20 -56.80 29.49
C VAL A 171 -5.28 -55.81 28.79
N ASP A 172 -4.98 -54.68 29.44
CA ASP A 172 -4.11 -53.64 28.91
C ASP A 172 -3.57 -52.76 30.04
N ALA A 173 -2.42 -52.12 29.80
CA ALA A 173 -1.84 -51.13 30.69
C ALA A 173 -1.06 -50.10 29.88
N TYR A 174 -1.40 -48.82 30.05
CA TYR A 174 -0.78 -47.74 29.29
C TYR A 174 -0.73 -46.44 30.08
N PHE A 175 0.26 -45.60 29.74
CA PHE A 175 0.26 -44.23 30.17
C PHE A 175 -0.65 -43.41 29.27
N SER A 176 -1.51 -42.59 29.88
CA SER A 176 -2.26 -41.57 29.16
C SER A 176 -2.16 -40.25 29.90
N PRO A 177 -1.54 -39.22 29.29
CA PRO A 177 -1.02 -39.19 27.91
C PRO A 177 0.17 -40.13 27.67
N ALA A 178 0.41 -40.49 26.39
CA ALA A 178 1.58 -41.28 26.00
C ALA A 178 2.85 -40.65 26.58
N SER A 179 3.70 -41.49 27.17
CA SER A 179 4.78 -41.02 28.02
C SER A 179 6.16 -41.43 27.48
N TYR A 180 7.10 -40.53 27.70
CA TYR A 180 8.44 -40.50 27.14
C TYR A 180 9.45 -40.26 28.28
N PRO A 181 10.75 -40.42 28.05
CA PRO A 181 11.75 -40.01 29.03
C PRO A 181 11.58 -38.54 29.42
N GLY A 182 11.40 -38.25 30.71
CA GLY A 182 11.13 -36.90 31.24
C GLY A 182 9.66 -36.51 31.39
N SER A 183 8.71 -37.38 31.04
CA SER A 183 7.29 -37.12 31.30
C SER A 183 7.01 -36.87 32.77
N VAL A 184 6.19 -35.85 33.07
CA VAL A 184 5.74 -35.52 34.43
C VAL A 184 4.23 -35.53 34.48
N ASP A 185 3.69 -35.90 35.64
CA ASP A 185 2.26 -35.88 35.92
C ASP A 185 1.37 -36.65 34.92
N THR A 186 1.86 -37.77 34.38
CA THR A 186 1.05 -38.70 33.58
C THR A 186 0.20 -39.62 34.45
N ASN A 187 -0.72 -40.37 33.85
CA ASN A 187 -1.55 -41.35 34.56
C ASN A 187 -1.31 -42.76 34.01
N LEU A 188 -1.17 -43.73 34.90
CA LEU A 188 -1.16 -45.14 34.56
C LEU A 188 -2.59 -45.69 34.60
N TYR A 189 -3.11 -46.08 33.43
CA TYR A 189 -4.37 -46.79 33.30
C TYR A 189 -4.12 -48.28 33.18
N VAL A 190 -4.87 -49.08 33.93
CA VAL A 190 -4.80 -50.54 33.88
C VAL A 190 -6.21 -51.09 33.70
N ILE A 191 -6.42 -51.80 32.61
CA ILE A 191 -7.69 -52.47 32.30
C ILE A 191 -7.57 -53.91 32.78
N LEU A 192 -8.46 -54.28 33.70
CA LEU A 192 -8.49 -55.58 34.35
C LEU A 192 -9.80 -56.29 34.02
N GLU A 193 -9.75 -57.61 33.98
CA GLU A 193 -10.91 -58.48 33.83
C GLU A 193 -10.93 -59.46 35.01
N ASN A 194 -12.05 -59.54 35.72
CA ASN A 194 -12.26 -60.59 36.71
C ASN A 194 -12.54 -61.91 35.97
N ASN A 195 -11.54 -62.76 35.81
CA ASN A 195 -11.70 -64.08 35.17
C ASN A 195 -11.92 -65.21 36.18
N GLY A 196 -12.04 -64.90 37.47
CA GLY A 196 -12.39 -65.85 38.53
C GLY A 196 -13.91 -66.08 38.67
N SER A 197 -14.27 -67.07 39.48
CA SER A 197 -15.66 -67.38 39.82
C SER A 197 -16.22 -66.49 40.94
N SER A 198 -15.37 -65.89 41.76
CA SER A 198 -15.79 -65.00 42.85
C SER A 198 -16.18 -63.62 42.36
N THR A 199 -17.22 -63.06 42.99
CA THR A 199 -17.56 -61.65 42.84
C THR A 199 -16.69 -60.82 43.77
N ILE A 200 -16.07 -59.76 43.26
CA ILE A 200 -15.35 -58.79 44.09
C ILE A 200 -16.38 -57.76 44.57
N ASN A 201 -16.59 -57.62 45.88
CA ASN A 201 -17.46 -56.58 46.43
C ASN A 201 -16.77 -55.21 46.43
N SER A 202 -15.48 -55.21 46.76
CA SER A 202 -14.61 -54.04 46.69
C SER A 202 -13.15 -54.49 46.63
N ALA A 203 -12.28 -53.69 46.02
CA ALA A 203 -10.84 -53.93 46.09
C ALA A 203 -10.06 -52.61 46.22
N ASN A 204 -8.96 -52.66 46.96
CA ASN A 204 -7.99 -51.57 47.08
C ASN A 204 -6.70 -51.99 46.40
N PHE A 205 -6.17 -51.13 45.55
CA PHE A 205 -4.97 -51.36 44.77
C PHE A 205 -3.88 -50.39 45.18
N ASN A 206 -2.64 -50.85 45.18
CA ASN A 206 -1.45 -50.03 45.41
C ASN A 206 -0.38 -50.39 44.38
N VAL A 207 0.14 -49.39 43.66
CA VAL A 207 1.17 -49.60 42.62
C VAL A 207 2.56 -49.31 43.14
N THR A 208 3.51 -50.15 42.76
CA THR A 208 4.95 -49.89 42.84
C THR A 208 5.49 -49.77 41.42
N LEU A 209 6.04 -48.60 41.10
CA LEU A 209 6.60 -48.31 39.79
C LEU A 209 8.06 -48.80 39.67
N PRO A 210 8.59 -48.93 38.43
CA PRO A 210 9.99 -49.24 38.20
C PRO A 210 10.96 -48.23 38.85
N GLU A 211 12.21 -48.64 39.02
CA GLU A 211 13.25 -47.78 39.59
C GLU A 211 13.37 -46.44 38.85
N GLY A 212 13.43 -45.35 39.62
CA GLY A 212 13.53 -43.98 39.10
C GLY A 212 12.18 -43.31 38.75
N PHE A 213 11.10 -44.08 38.60
CA PHE A 213 9.77 -43.54 38.39
C PHE A 213 9.17 -43.10 39.73
N THR A 214 8.28 -42.10 39.69
CA THR A 214 7.56 -41.62 40.89
C THR A 214 6.07 -41.55 40.61
N VAL A 215 5.24 -41.62 41.66
CA VAL A 215 3.78 -41.51 41.57
C VAL A 215 3.24 -40.70 42.74
N LYS A 216 2.42 -39.69 42.48
CA LYS A 216 1.77 -38.88 43.52
C LYS A 216 0.65 -39.64 44.24
N ASN A 217 -0.19 -40.36 43.49
CA ASN A 217 -1.32 -41.12 44.02
C ASN A 217 -1.17 -42.61 43.69
N PRO A 218 -0.44 -43.39 44.50
CA PRO A 218 -0.18 -44.81 44.23
C PRO A 218 -1.37 -45.73 44.50
N ARG A 219 -2.50 -45.21 44.99
CA ARG A 219 -3.66 -46.00 45.41
C ARG A 219 -4.85 -45.81 44.46
N ALA A 220 -5.56 -46.90 44.18
CA ALA A 220 -6.84 -46.91 43.48
C ALA A 220 -7.82 -47.87 44.17
N SER A 221 -9.12 -47.72 43.95
CA SER A 221 -10.11 -48.66 44.48
C SER A 221 -11.25 -48.89 43.50
N THR A 222 -11.93 -50.00 43.67
CA THR A 222 -13.11 -50.37 42.89
C THR A 222 -14.21 -50.93 43.79
N GLY A 223 -15.45 -50.87 43.30
CA GLY A 223 -16.63 -51.46 43.93
C GLY A 223 -16.92 -52.86 43.43
N LEU A 224 -18.21 -53.16 43.24
CA LEU A 224 -18.70 -54.48 42.85
C LEU A 224 -18.27 -54.87 41.42
N ILE A 225 -17.47 -55.93 41.28
CA ILE A 225 -17.06 -56.53 39.99
C ILE A 225 -17.47 -58.01 39.96
N ASN A 226 -18.47 -58.33 39.14
CA ASN A 226 -18.87 -59.71 38.87
C ASN A 226 -17.82 -60.44 38.02
N GLY A 227 -17.83 -61.78 38.06
CA GLY A 227 -17.03 -62.60 37.16
C GLY A 227 -17.33 -62.30 35.68
N GLY A 228 -16.29 -62.26 34.85
CA GLY A 228 -16.32 -61.88 33.44
C GLY A 228 -16.30 -60.37 33.17
N ASN A 229 -16.51 -59.52 34.18
CA ASN A 229 -16.56 -58.08 33.97
C ASN A 229 -15.16 -57.47 33.85
N ARG A 230 -15.06 -56.46 32.98
CA ARG A 230 -13.89 -55.59 32.87
C ARG A 230 -14.07 -54.29 33.64
N PHE A 231 -12.99 -53.77 34.17
CA PHE A 231 -12.93 -52.49 34.86
C PHE A 231 -11.55 -51.85 34.69
N THR A 232 -11.49 -50.54 34.93
CA THR A 232 -10.25 -49.77 34.81
C THR A 232 -9.89 -49.18 36.15
N ILE A 233 -8.61 -49.29 36.52
CA ILE A 233 -8.04 -48.56 37.66
C ILE A 233 -7.00 -47.56 37.15
N THR A 234 -6.88 -46.44 37.85
CA THR A 234 -6.02 -45.32 37.44
C THR A 234 -5.14 -44.88 38.60
N PHE A 235 -3.82 -44.81 38.36
CA PHE A 235 -2.85 -44.21 39.28
C PHE A 235 -2.35 -42.90 38.69
N THR A 236 -2.45 -41.80 39.45
CA THR A 236 -2.25 -40.45 38.90
C THR A 236 -0.97 -39.78 39.40
N GLY A 237 -0.43 -38.88 38.58
CA GLY A 237 0.78 -38.12 38.91
C GLY A 237 2.06 -38.94 38.81
N VAL A 238 2.15 -39.79 37.78
CA VAL A 238 3.35 -40.57 37.47
C VAL A 238 4.38 -39.66 36.79
N SER A 239 5.64 -39.74 37.18
CA SER A 239 6.75 -39.06 36.50
C SER A 239 7.86 -40.04 36.13
N ILE A 240 8.38 -39.88 34.92
CA ILE A 240 9.39 -40.72 34.26
C ILE A 240 10.72 -39.96 34.24
N PRO A 241 11.83 -40.58 34.64
CA PRO A 241 13.12 -39.90 34.65
C PRO A 241 13.60 -39.57 33.22
N LEU A 242 14.35 -38.46 33.07
CA LEU A 242 14.83 -37.97 31.77
C LEU A 242 15.77 -38.96 31.05
N ASN A 243 16.48 -39.78 31.82
CA ASN A 243 17.39 -40.81 31.33
C ASN A 243 16.74 -42.19 31.20
N ALA A 244 15.40 -42.30 31.27
CA ALA A 244 14.70 -43.55 30.96
C ALA A 244 15.04 -44.02 29.55
N GLN A 245 15.24 -45.33 29.39
CA GLN A 245 15.43 -45.95 28.08
C GLN A 245 14.08 -46.18 27.41
N LEU A 246 14.07 -46.29 26.09
CA LEU A 246 12.86 -46.65 25.36
C LEU A 246 12.55 -48.14 25.56
N GLY A 247 11.30 -48.50 25.80
CA GLY A 247 10.87 -49.89 25.91
C GLY A 247 9.83 -50.17 26.99
N ALA A 248 9.65 -51.46 27.27
CA ALA A 248 8.70 -51.97 28.25
C ALA A 248 9.27 -51.91 29.67
N TYR A 249 8.49 -51.33 30.58
CA TYR A 249 8.78 -51.25 32.01
C TYR A 249 7.74 -52.05 32.78
N ASN A 250 8.17 -52.69 33.88
CA ASN A 250 7.29 -53.52 34.69
C ASN A 250 6.90 -52.79 35.98
N ALA A 251 5.60 -52.58 36.20
CA ALA A 251 5.06 -52.09 37.47
C ALA A 251 4.32 -53.23 38.19
N THR A 252 4.45 -53.28 39.51
CA THR A 252 3.78 -54.29 40.33
C THR A 252 2.59 -53.67 41.04
N ILE A 253 1.43 -54.30 40.93
CA ILE A 253 0.20 -53.87 41.59
C ILE A 253 -0.13 -54.89 42.68
N TYR A 254 -0.29 -54.39 43.90
CA TYR A 254 -0.79 -55.13 45.04
C TYR A 254 -2.26 -54.83 45.20
N ALA A 255 -3.07 -55.85 45.47
CA ALA A 255 -4.51 -55.72 45.54
C ALA A 255 -5.04 -56.45 46.77
N ASP A 256 -5.82 -55.75 47.58
CA ASP A 256 -6.56 -56.28 48.73
C ASP A 256 -8.04 -56.33 48.37
N TYR A 257 -8.62 -57.53 48.35
CA TYR A 257 -9.99 -57.79 47.92
C TYR A 257 -10.90 -58.07 49.13
N SER A 258 -12.13 -57.56 49.05
CA SER A 258 -13.28 -58.16 49.71
C SER A 258 -14.08 -58.87 48.62
N ALA A 259 -14.09 -60.21 48.66
CA ALA A 259 -14.71 -61.05 47.67
C ALA A 259 -15.88 -61.83 48.27
N ARG A 260 -16.71 -62.39 47.39
CA ARG A 260 -17.87 -63.20 47.74
C ARG A 260 -17.92 -64.43 46.84
N THR A 261 -18.04 -65.60 47.45
CA THR A 261 -18.25 -66.88 46.77
C THR A 261 -19.63 -66.93 46.11
N GLU A 262 -19.86 -67.94 45.27
CA GLU A 262 -21.14 -68.15 44.57
C GLU A 262 -22.32 -68.39 45.51
N ASP A 263 -22.09 -69.00 46.67
CA ASP A 263 -23.09 -69.27 47.71
C ASP A 263 -23.26 -68.12 48.73
N GLY A 264 -22.57 -66.99 48.52
CA GLY A 264 -22.76 -65.76 49.26
C GLY A 264 -21.82 -65.53 50.44
N VAL A 265 -20.83 -66.39 50.66
CA VAL A 265 -19.85 -66.23 51.74
C VAL A 265 -18.86 -65.11 51.39
N ALA A 266 -18.72 -64.13 52.29
CA ALA A 266 -17.77 -63.05 52.15
C ALA A 266 -16.41 -63.40 52.75
N TYR A 267 -15.33 -63.09 52.04
CA TYR A 267 -13.97 -63.33 52.49
C TYR A 267 -13.02 -62.24 52.00
N SER A 268 -11.87 -62.10 52.66
CA SER A 268 -10.83 -61.17 52.25
C SER A 268 -9.61 -61.96 51.77
N THR A 269 -9.00 -61.49 50.69
CA THR A 269 -7.77 -62.07 50.15
C THR A 269 -6.92 -60.99 49.51
N ALA A 270 -5.65 -61.26 49.25
CA ALA A 270 -4.74 -60.34 48.59
C ALA A 270 -4.00 -61.06 47.47
N SER A 271 -3.68 -60.32 46.40
CA SER A 271 -2.81 -60.82 45.34
C SER A 271 -1.94 -59.70 44.78
N SER A 272 -0.94 -60.07 44.00
CA SER A 272 -0.15 -59.12 43.23
C SER A 272 0.04 -59.61 41.80
N PHE A 273 0.14 -58.66 40.89
CA PHE A 273 0.38 -58.94 39.48
C PHE A 273 1.21 -57.82 38.86
N ASN A 274 1.83 -58.16 37.74
CA ASN A 274 2.74 -57.30 37.01
C ASN A 274 2.02 -56.72 35.79
N VAL A 275 2.22 -55.42 35.54
CA VAL A 275 1.73 -54.73 34.35
C VAL A 275 2.90 -54.17 33.57
N MET A 276 2.92 -54.44 32.26
CA MET A 276 3.91 -53.86 31.36
C MET A 276 3.38 -52.54 30.81
N VAL A 277 4.22 -51.51 30.87
CA VAL A 277 3.92 -50.17 30.36
C VAL A 277 5.05 -49.72 29.44
N MET A 278 4.70 -49.06 28.33
CA MET A 278 5.68 -48.63 27.34
C MET A 278 6.12 -47.20 27.60
N VAL A 279 7.44 -46.97 27.58
CA VAL A 279 8.04 -45.65 27.38
C VAL A 279 8.48 -45.58 25.92
N GLU A 280 7.82 -44.72 25.16
CA GLU A 280 8.01 -44.61 23.72
C GLU A 280 8.96 -43.48 23.36
N SER A 281 9.33 -43.38 22.09
CA SER A 281 9.95 -42.15 21.56
C SER A 281 8.86 -41.13 21.28
N PRO A 282 9.07 -39.84 21.57
CA PRO A 282 8.16 -38.79 21.14
C PRO A 282 7.92 -38.80 19.63
N PRO A 283 6.77 -38.32 19.14
CA PRO A 283 6.48 -38.24 17.71
C PRO A 283 7.60 -37.47 16.97
N PRO A 284 8.07 -37.96 15.80
CA PRO A 284 9.16 -37.34 15.03
C PRO A 284 8.70 -36.08 14.28
N GLU A 285 7.85 -35.27 14.91
CA GLU A 285 7.31 -34.08 14.28
C GLU A 285 8.28 -32.91 14.38
N GLU A 286 8.33 -32.12 13.32
CA GLU A 286 9.17 -30.94 13.16
C GLU A 286 8.32 -29.65 13.28
N PRO A 287 8.06 -29.16 14.51
CA PRO A 287 7.12 -28.06 14.76
C PRO A 287 7.62 -26.71 14.23
N ILE A 288 8.94 -26.49 14.27
CA ILE A 288 9.50 -25.17 14.02
C ILE A 288 9.63 -24.96 12.51
N MET A 289 9.24 -23.79 12.04
CA MET A 289 9.46 -23.36 10.66
C MET A 289 10.02 -21.95 10.64
N ILE A 290 10.85 -21.66 9.65
CA ILE A 290 11.31 -20.30 9.39
C ILE A 290 10.18 -19.56 8.67
N ALA A 291 9.66 -18.50 9.31
CA ALA A 291 8.61 -17.66 8.74
C ALA A 291 9.20 -16.54 7.87
N ALA A 292 10.30 -15.93 8.31
CA ALA A 292 10.97 -14.85 7.60
C ALA A 292 12.42 -14.70 8.07
N ILE A 293 13.24 -14.05 7.25
CA ILE A 293 14.64 -13.73 7.56
C ILE A 293 14.89 -12.30 7.14
N ASN A 294 15.33 -11.48 8.09
CA ASN A 294 15.66 -10.09 7.86
C ASN A 294 17.13 -9.85 8.19
N THR A 295 17.80 -9.09 7.33
CA THR A 295 19.13 -8.57 7.62
C THR A 295 19.00 -7.15 8.13
N LEU A 296 19.58 -6.87 9.30
CA LEU A 296 19.46 -5.60 10.00
C LEU A 296 20.84 -5.02 10.30
N TYR A 297 20.99 -3.71 10.17
CA TYR A 297 22.15 -2.97 10.64
C TYR A 297 21.68 -1.79 11.49
N ASN A 298 22.14 -1.70 12.74
CA ASN A 298 21.67 -0.72 13.73
C ASN A 298 20.14 -0.68 13.90
N GLY A 299 19.47 -1.83 13.77
CA GLY A 299 18.01 -1.96 13.94
C GLY A 299 17.18 -1.75 12.68
N GLU A 300 17.79 -1.26 11.59
CA GLU A 300 17.10 -1.00 10.32
C GLU A 300 17.40 -2.07 9.27
N PRO A 301 16.45 -2.40 8.37
CA PRO A 301 16.69 -3.31 7.24
C PRO A 301 17.88 -2.86 6.38
N ALA A 302 18.80 -3.78 6.11
CA ALA A 302 19.99 -3.52 5.30
C ALA A 302 20.41 -4.76 4.50
N PRO A 303 20.99 -4.60 3.29
CA PRO A 303 21.57 -5.73 2.56
C PRO A 303 22.78 -6.29 3.30
N LEU A 304 23.03 -7.60 3.15
CA LEU A 304 24.22 -8.23 3.71
C LEU A 304 25.38 -8.11 2.72
N LEU A 305 26.34 -7.21 2.98
CA LEU A 305 27.43 -6.93 2.05
C LEU A 305 28.72 -7.67 2.41
N GLN A 306 29.60 -7.86 1.44
CA GLN A 306 31.00 -8.25 1.68
C GLN A 306 31.69 -7.28 2.64
N SER A 307 32.54 -7.79 3.54
CA SER A 307 33.24 -7.01 4.58
C SER A 307 32.37 -6.38 5.67
N SER A 308 31.06 -6.67 5.71
CA SER A 308 30.16 -6.10 6.74
C SER A 308 30.54 -6.57 8.14
N LYS A 309 30.45 -5.68 9.13
CA LYS A 309 30.76 -5.99 10.54
C LYS A 309 29.57 -5.68 11.43
N GLY A 310 29.24 -6.59 12.34
CA GLY A 310 28.17 -6.42 13.32
C GLY A 310 26.76 -6.34 12.72
N VAL A 311 26.52 -7.00 11.59
CA VAL A 311 25.18 -7.10 10.98
C VAL A 311 24.36 -8.15 11.73
N VAL A 312 23.07 -7.93 11.91
CA VAL A 312 22.18 -8.87 12.60
C VAL A 312 21.30 -9.58 11.57
N LEU A 313 21.41 -10.91 11.51
CA LEU A 313 20.44 -11.76 10.81
C LEU A 313 19.34 -12.15 11.79
N ARG A 314 18.15 -11.54 11.64
CA ARG A 314 16.96 -11.86 12.41
C ARG A 314 16.13 -12.93 11.70
N ILE A 315 16.09 -14.12 12.27
CA ILE A 315 15.34 -15.27 11.77
C ILE A 315 14.06 -15.41 12.60
N TYR A 316 12.91 -15.21 11.97
CA TYR A 316 11.61 -15.43 12.60
C TYR A 316 11.25 -16.91 12.52
N LEU A 317 10.95 -17.48 13.67
CA LEU A 317 10.51 -18.86 13.83
C LEU A 317 9.02 -18.88 14.19
N VAL A 318 8.31 -19.86 13.67
CA VAL A 318 6.90 -20.13 14.02
C VAL A 318 6.76 -21.57 14.49
N ASN A 319 5.96 -21.75 15.54
CA ASN A 319 5.53 -23.07 16.00
C ASN A 319 4.25 -23.47 15.26
N ARG A 320 4.32 -24.49 14.40
CA ARG A 320 3.19 -24.95 13.57
C ARG A 320 2.26 -25.93 14.27
N LEU A 321 2.62 -26.41 15.45
CA LEU A 321 1.89 -27.45 16.15
C LEU A 321 1.05 -26.87 17.31
N PRO A 322 -0.01 -27.60 17.74
CA PRO A 322 -0.89 -27.16 18.82
C PRO A 322 -0.23 -27.22 20.21
N ASP A 323 1.00 -27.71 20.31
CA ASP A 323 1.73 -27.88 21.56
C ASP A 323 2.74 -26.76 21.80
N THR A 324 2.95 -26.40 23.06
CA THR A 324 3.91 -25.35 23.43
C THR A 324 5.36 -25.84 23.32
N ILE A 325 6.23 -24.99 22.78
CA ILE A 325 7.69 -25.11 22.91
C ILE A 325 8.10 -24.20 24.07
N SER A 326 8.58 -24.73 25.19
CA SER A 326 8.80 -23.93 26.41
C SER A 326 10.19 -23.29 26.49
N ALA A 327 11.19 -23.90 25.87
CA ALA A 327 12.57 -23.39 25.85
C ALA A 327 13.31 -23.87 24.61
N MET A 328 14.28 -23.08 24.14
CA MET A 328 15.09 -23.39 22.97
C MET A 328 16.55 -22.98 23.19
N ILE A 329 17.47 -23.82 22.72
CA ILE A 329 18.89 -23.51 22.53
C ILE A 329 19.15 -23.56 21.03
N VAL A 330 19.79 -22.51 20.53
CA VAL A 330 19.99 -22.33 19.09
C VAL A 330 21.47 -22.18 18.80
N ASN A 331 21.97 -22.96 17.86
CA ASN A 331 23.30 -22.83 17.27
C ASN A 331 23.16 -22.64 15.76
N ALA A 332 24.03 -21.83 15.17
CA ALA A 332 24.04 -21.59 13.74
C ALA A 332 25.35 -22.10 13.11
N THR A 333 25.24 -22.77 11.97
CA THR A 333 26.37 -23.12 11.11
C THR A 333 26.25 -22.31 9.83
N LEU A 334 27.14 -21.34 9.67
CA LEU A 334 27.21 -20.43 8.52
C LEU A 334 28.44 -20.78 7.65
N PRO A 335 28.52 -20.29 6.40
CA PRO A 335 29.71 -20.44 5.55
C PRO A 335 31.00 -19.98 6.24
N GLU A 336 32.15 -20.56 5.87
CA GLU A 336 33.46 -20.31 6.50
C GLU A 336 33.86 -18.81 6.51
N ASP A 337 33.39 -18.05 5.53
CA ASP A 337 33.65 -16.61 5.39
C ASP A 337 32.71 -15.72 6.23
N ILE A 338 31.85 -16.30 7.09
CA ILE A 338 30.94 -15.57 7.99
C ILE A 338 31.18 -16.00 9.43
N THR A 339 31.57 -15.04 10.28
CA THR A 339 31.82 -15.27 11.70
C THR A 339 30.63 -14.85 12.55
N VAL A 340 30.10 -15.74 13.38
CA VAL A 340 29.05 -15.43 14.37
C VAL A 340 29.70 -14.83 15.62
N ARG A 341 29.37 -13.58 15.95
CA ARG A 341 29.81 -12.88 17.17
C ARG A 341 28.92 -13.17 18.38
N GLY A 342 27.63 -13.40 18.14
CA GLY A 342 26.67 -13.62 19.21
C GLY A 342 25.33 -14.10 18.67
N ILE A 343 24.59 -14.77 19.55
CA ILE A 343 23.24 -15.27 19.31
C ILE A 343 22.36 -14.70 20.43
N SER A 344 21.27 -14.03 20.06
CA SER A 344 20.28 -13.47 21.00
C SER A 344 18.87 -13.56 20.41
N GLY A 345 17.87 -13.08 21.13
CA GLY A 345 16.50 -13.02 20.62
C GLY A 345 15.45 -13.46 21.63
N THR A 346 14.20 -13.56 21.17
CA THR A 346 13.06 -13.92 22.01
C THR A 346 12.85 -15.42 22.15
N TYR A 347 13.56 -16.24 21.36
CA TYR A 347 13.47 -17.70 21.37
C TYR A 347 13.71 -18.33 22.77
N ILE A 348 14.43 -17.63 23.65
CA ILE A 348 14.73 -18.06 25.02
C ILE A 348 13.43 -18.29 25.83
N ASN A 349 12.36 -17.54 25.52
CA ASN A 349 11.07 -17.64 26.19
C ASN A 349 10.16 -18.77 25.66
N GLY A 350 10.62 -19.52 24.65
CA GLY A 350 9.79 -20.50 23.96
C GLY A 350 8.78 -19.88 22.97
N MET A 351 7.85 -20.71 22.49
CA MET A 351 6.75 -20.36 21.60
C MET A 351 5.47 -21.10 22.03
N ALA A 352 4.39 -20.34 22.23
CA ALA A 352 3.04 -20.89 22.38
C ALA A 352 2.58 -21.60 21.08
N PRO A 353 1.46 -22.34 21.10
CA PRO A 353 0.85 -22.92 19.90
C PRO A 353 0.54 -21.85 18.85
N GLY A 354 1.02 -22.02 17.62
CA GLY A 354 0.92 -20.98 16.56
C GLY A 354 1.76 -19.72 16.82
N GLY A 355 2.48 -19.67 17.93
CA GLY A 355 3.28 -18.52 18.35
C GLY A 355 4.55 -18.35 17.50
N THR A 356 5.10 -17.15 17.58
CA THR A 356 6.33 -16.77 16.87
C THR A 356 7.38 -16.25 17.82
N CYS A 357 8.64 -16.51 17.53
CA CYS A 357 9.78 -15.84 18.15
C CYS A 357 10.80 -15.45 17.08
N PHE A 358 11.90 -14.83 17.49
CA PHE A 358 13.03 -14.60 16.58
C PHE A 358 14.38 -14.93 17.22
N VAL A 359 15.33 -15.28 16.36
CA VAL A 359 16.75 -15.48 16.66
C VAL A 359 17.53 -14.41 15.92
N ASP A 360 18.32 -13.64 16.66
CA ASP A 360 19.26 -12.64 16.14
C ASP A 360 20.67 -13.23 16.15
N LEU A 361 21.23 -13.45 14.96
CA LEU A 361 22.63 -13.81 14.78
C LEU A 361 23.43 -12.54 14.45
N THR A 362 24.24 -12.07 15.38
CA THR A 362 25.18 -10.96 15.11
C THR A 362 26.39 -11.53 14.40
N ILE A 363 26.63 -11.09 13.16
CA ILE A 363 27.63 -11.67 12.26
C ILE A 363 28.58 -10.63 11.67
N ASP A 364 29.75 -11.13 11.30
CA ASP A 364 30.72 -10.45 10.43
C ASP A 364 30.89 -11.24 9.14
N VAL A 365 30.93 -10.54 8.01
CA VAL A 365 31.21 -11.11 6.69
C VAL A 365 32.64 -10.76 6.30
N ASP A 366 33.42 -11.75 5.88
CA ASP A 366 34.77 -11.52 5.36
C ASP A 366 34.72 -10.83 3.98
N HIS A 367 35.77 -10.10 3.63
CA HIS A 367 35.94 -9.49 2.31
C HIS A 367 36.02 -10.52 1.16
N LYS A 368 36.43 -11.76 1.44
CA LYS A 368 36.57 -12.85 0.47
C LYS A 368 35.27 -13.59 0.16
N MET A 369 34.20 -13.33 0.92
CA MET A 369 32.93 -14.04 0.76
C MET A 369 32.39 -13.87 -0.67
N LYS A 370 32.03 -14.96 -1.35
CA LYS A 370 31.48 -14.90 -2.70
C LYS A 370 30.11 -14.21 -2.71
N VAL A 371 29.83 -13.43 -3.74
CA VAL A 371 28.49 -12.82 -3.94
C VAL A 371 27.50 -13.90 -4.37
N GLY A 372 26.26 -13.82 -3.88
CA GLY A 372 25.18 -14.74 -4.21
C GLY A 372 24.51 -15.34 -2.99
N ARG A 373 23.70 -16.38 -3.21
CA ARG A 373 22.98 -17.09 -2.15
C ARG A 373 23.86 -18.16 -1.52
N HIS A 374 23.86 -18.20 -0.20
CA HIS A 374 24.60 -19.15 0.60
C HIS A 374 23.69 -19.92 1.53
N ASN A 375 23.90 -21.22 1.62
CA ASN A 375 23.17 -22.09 2.52
C ASN A 375 23.70 -21.93 3.95
N CYS A 376 22.78 -21.86 4.89
CA CYS A 376 23.01 -21.73 6.31
C CYS A 376 22.14 -22.75 7.04
N VAL A 377 22.58 -23.15 8.22
CA VAL A 377 21.90 -24.15 9.03
C VAL A 377 21.67 -23.61 10.43
N LEU A 378 20.45 -23.77 10.93
CA LEU A 378 20.07 -23.48 12.30
C LEU A 378 19.78 -24.80 13.02
N ASN A 379 20.63 -25.15 13.99
CA ASN A 379 20.45 -26.32 14.85
C ASN A 379 19.73 -25.88 16.11
N ILE A 380 18.51 -26.38 16.31
CA ILE A 380 17.66 -26.01 17.43
C ILE A 380 17.46 -27.23 18.31
N THR A 381 17.85 -27.12 19.58
CA THR A 381 17.45 -28.06 20.63
C THR A 381 16.34 -27.42 21.45
N TYR A 382 15.18 -28.05 21.56
CA TYR A 382 14.02 -27.44 22.20
C TYR A 382 13.27 -28.39 23.12
N LEU A 383 12.60 -27.82 24.13
CA LEU A 383 11.74 -28.53 25.05
C LEU A 383 10.28 -28.38 24.59
N ARG A 384 9.64 -29.47 24.18
CA ARG A 384 8.22 -29.49 23.79
C ARG A 384 7.38 -30.06 24.92
N VAL A 385 6.24 -29.44 25.17
CA VAL A 385 5.26 -29.90 26.17
C VAL A 385 4.04 -30.46 25.46
N VAL A 386 3.89 -31.78 25.43
CA VAL A 386 2.71 -32.46 24.86
C VAL A 386 1.91 -33.05 26.00
N SER A 387 0.68 -32.58 26.16
CA SER A 387 -0.25 -33.07 27.19
C SER A 387 0.37 -33.12 28.60
N GLY A 388 1.17 -32.11 28.98
CA GLY A 388 1.83 -32.03 30.30
C GLY A 388 3.19 -32.73 30.41
N SER A 389 3.57 -33.57 29.46
CA SER A 389 4.90 -34.18 29.38
C SER A 389 5.88 -33.29 28.63
N SER A 390 7.07 -33.06 29.19
CA SER A 390 8.15 -32.33 28.52
C SER A 390 9.24 -33.25 28.00
N PHE A 391 9.64 -33.11 26.73
CA PHE A 391 10.76 -33.85 26.16
C PHE A 391 11.63 -32.97 25.26
N ILE A 392 12.92 -33.32 25.19
CA ILE A 392 13.91 -32.58 24.41
C ILE A 392 13.94 -33.16 22.99
N MET A 393 13.88 -32.28 22.00
CA MET A 393 14.03 -32.62 20.60
C MET A 393 15.11 -31.76 19.95
N ASN A 394 15.64 -32.26 18.84
CA ASN A 394 16.54 -31.51 17.96
C ASN A 394 15.87 -31.36 16.59
N GLN A 395 15.88 -30.16 16.04
CA GLN A 395 15.45 -29.88 14.67
C GLN A 395 16.50 -29.04 13.96
N THR A 396 16.75 -29.37 12.70
CA THR A 396 17.72 -28.67 11.86
C THR A 396 16.96 -27.93 10.77
N LEU A 397 17.08 -26.60 10.74
CA LEU A 397 16.44 -25.76 9.72
C LEU A 397 17.48 -25.23 8.75
N GLN A 398 17.25 -25.45 7.46
CA GLN A 398 18.08 -24.87 6.41
C GLN A 398 17.48 -23.55 5.94
N PHE A 399 18.34 -22.56 5.74
CA PHE A 399 17.95 -21.29 5.14
C PHE A 399 19.02 -20.76 4.22
N GLN A 400 18.65 -19.79 3.40
CA GLN A 400 19.57 -19.10 2.51
C GLN A 400 19.68 -17.64 2.90
N ILE A 401 20.90 -17.13 2.89
CA ILE A 401 21.19 -15.70 2.95
C ILE A 401 21.81 -15.25 1.64
N SER A 402 21.44 -14.07 1.18
CA SER A 402 22.05 -13.45 0.00
C SER A 402 23.15 -12.52 0.47
N VAL A 403 24.40 -12.80 0.08
CA VAL A 403 25.52 -11.86 0.23
C VAL A 403 25.65 -11.08 -1.05
N GLU A 404 25.52 -9.78 -0.95
CA GLU A 404 25.54 -8.86 -2.08
C GLU A 404 26.90 -8.16 -2.19
N SER A 405 27.25 -7.76 -3.41
CA SER A 405 28.38 -6.86 -3.60
C SER A 405 27.93 -5.45 -3.24
N ARG A 406 28.87 -4.61 -2.79
CA ARG A 406 28.67 -3.16 -2.71
C ARG A 406 28.18 -2.55 -4.05
N HIS A 407 28.35 -3.26 -5.17
CA HIS A 407 27.97 -2.84 -6.52
C HIS A 407 26.66 -3.47 -7.06
N SER A 408 25.95 -4.35 -6.33
CA SER A 408 24.84 -5.14 -6.91
C SER A 408 23.41 -4.69 -6.52
N VAL A 409 23.25 -3.67 -5.66
CA VAL A 409 21.93 -3.27 -5.13
C VAL A 409 21.13 -2.41 -6.12
N ILE A 410 21.77 -1.87 -7.15
CA ILE A 410 21.14 -0.99 -8.12
C ILE A 410 21.64 -1.43 -9.49
N ASP A 411 20.74 -1.87 -10.37
CA ASP A 411 21.03 -1.77 -11.79
C ASP A 411 21.11 -0.27 -12.08
N ASP A 412 22.32 0.27 -12.00
CA ASP A 412 22.60 1.71 -12.12
C ASP A 412 21.94 2.29 -13.38
N SER A 413 21.77 1.49 -14.43
CA SER A 413 21.11 1.90 -15.67
C SER A 413 19.61 2.22 -15.53
N SER A 414 18.96 1.74 -14.46
CA SER A 414 17.53 1.95 -14.18
C SER A 414 17.25 2.78 -12.92
N ALA A 415 18.29 3.15 -12.17
CA ALA A 415 18.13 3.82 -10.87
C ALA A 415 17.58 5.24 -10.98
N ILE A 416 17.85 5.88 -12.12
CA ILE A 416 17.44 7.23 -12.46
C ILE A 416 16.83 7.25 -13.84
N GLU A 417 15.88 8.15 -14.04
CA GLU A 417 15.14 8.32 -15.29
C GLU A 417 15.23 9.79 -15.71
N VAL A 418 15.64 10.06 -16.96
CA VAL A 418 15.50 11.40 -17.53
C VAL A 418 14.02 11.59 -17.88
N VAL A 419 13.33 12.45 -17.14
CA VAL A 419 11.88 12.68 -17.30
C VAL A 419 11.61 13.63 -18.46
N ASP A 420 12.39 14.71 -18.54
CA ASP A 420 12.19 15.79 -19.51
C ASP A 420 13.46 16.62 -19.66
N SER A 421 13.60 17.23 -20.83
CA SER A 421 14.66 18.19 -21.15
C SER A 421 14.13 19.23 -22.12
N ARG A 422 14.22 20.49 -21.72
CA ARG A 422 13.62 21.62 -22.44
C ARG A 422 14.41 22.89 -22.25
N TRP A 423 14.30 23.76 -23.24
CA TRP A 423 14.83 25.12 -23.17
C TRP A 423 13.88 26.01 -22.38
N TYR A 424 14.43 26.71 -21.39
CA TYR A 424 13.65 27.62 -20.55
C TYR A 424 13.01 28.73 -21.40
N GLU A 425 13.75 29.24 -22.38
CA GLU A 425 13.33 30.36 -23.21
C GLU A 425 12.33 29.97 -24.30
N GLY A 426 11.96 28.70 -24.46
CA GLY A 426 11.13 28.19 -25.57
C GLY A 426 11.98 27.73 -26.76
N SER A 427 11.61 28.11 -27.98
CA SER A 427 12.33 27.63 -29.18
C SER A 427 13.71 28.27 -29.33
N VAL A 428 14.77 27.44 -29.35
CA VAL A 428 16.16 27.87 -29.61
C VAL A 428 16.68 27.31 -30.92
N GLY A 429 17.63 28.03 -31.52
CA GLY A 429 18.22 27.65 -32.80
C GLY A 429 19.71 27.99 -32.89
N PRO A 430 20.30 27.82 -34.08
CA PRO A 430 21.70 28.15 -34.32
C PRO A 430 21.97 29.64 -34.04
N ASN A 431 23.21 29.95 -33.62
CA ASN A 431 23.66 31.29 -33.21
C ASN A 431 22.92 31.85 -31.99
N THR A 432 22.55 30.97 -31.04
CA THR A 432 21.95 31.39 -29.76
C THR A 432 23.01 31.40 -28.67
N TYR A 433 23.15 32.53 -27.97
CA TYR A 433 24.08 32.68 -26.85
C TYR A 433 23.35 32.52 -25.51
N GLY A 434 23.97 31.78 -24.58
CA GLY A 434 23.51 31.66 -23.19
C GLY A 434 22.09 31.14 -23.01
N ALA A 435 21.64 30.22 -23.87
CA ALA A 435 20.35 29.53 -23.72
C ALA A 435 20.36 28.59 -22.52
N HIS A 436 19.23 28.49 -21.80
CA HIS A 436 19.16 27.71 -20.57
C HIS A 436 18.46 26.38 -20.82
N LEU A 437 19.23 25.28 -20.78
CA LEU A 437 18.71 23.93 -20.85
C LEU A 437 18.33 23.45 -19.45
N ILE A 438 17.05 23.16 -19.23
CA ILE A 438 16.56 22.48 -18.03
C ILE A 438 16.54 20.98 -18.29
N VAL A 439 17.08 20.20 -17.35
CA VAL A 439 17.04 18.75 -17.36
C VAL A 439 16.40 18.25 -16.06
N LEU A 440 15.35 17.44 -16.19
CA LEU A 440 14.62 16.83 -15.08
C LEU A 440 15.00 15.36 -14.99
N VAL A 441 15.60 14.97 -13.88
CA VAL A 441 16.00 13.59 -13.61
C VAL A 441 15.23 13.08 -12.39
N ARG A 442 14.46 12.00 -12.54
CA ARG A 442 13.77 11.35 -11.44
C ARG A 442 14.67 10.30 -10.80
N ASN A 443 14.72 10.33 -9.48
CA ASN A 443 15.24 9.23 -8.69
C ASN A 443 14.20 8.10 -8.63
N VAL A 444 14.46 6.95 -9.23
CA VAL A 444 13.51 5.83 -9.28
C VAL A 444 13.70 4.88 -8.10
N TYR A 445 14.94 4.49 -7.81
CA TYR A 445 15.23 3.40 -6.87
C TYR A 445 16.20 3.76 -5.71
N ILE A 446 16.79 4.96 -5.70
CA ILE A 446 17.82 5.34 -4.71
C ILE A 446 17.15 5.87 -3.43
N ASP A 447 17.39 5.21 -2.29
CA ASP A 447 16.71 5.50 -1.01
C ASP A 447 17.19 6.78 -0.28
N GLY A 448 18.21 7.46 -0.78
CA GLY A 448 18.75 8.66 -0.15
C GLY A 448 19.93 9.22 -0.93
N LEU A 449 19.64 9.88 -2.04
CA LEU A 449 20.60 10.50 -2.92
C LEU A 449 20.92 11.91 -2.41
N HIS A 450 22.19 12.22 -2.14
CA HIS A 450 22.61 13.59 -1.77
C HIS A 450 23.93 13.96 -2.46
N GLY A 451 24.26 15.26 -2.46
CA GLY A 451 25.46 15.75 -3.16
C GLY A 451 25.46 15.49 -4.68
N ALA A 452 24.29 15.52 -5.31
CA ALA A 452 24.15 15.20 -6.73
C ALA A 452 24.85 16.21 -7.65
N VAL A 453 25.52 15.74 -8.69
CA VAL A 453 26.12 16.55 -9.75
C VAL A 453 25.89 15.87 -11.08
N LEU A 454 25.19 16.56 -12.00
CA LEU A 454 25.02 16.11 -13.38
C LEU A 454 26.12 16.71 -14.24
N GLU A 455 26.91 15.86 -14.89
CA GLU A 455 27.89 16.24 -15.90
C GLU A 455 27.44 15.72 -17.27
N LEU A 456 27.46 16.57 -18.29
CA LEU A 456 27.05 16.24 -19.66
C LEU A 456 28.17 16.59 -20.64
N HIS A 457 28.45 15.67 -21.55
CA HIS A 457 29.24 15.93 -22.74
C HIS A 457 28.34 16.52 -23.83
N LEU A 458 28.75 17.67 -24.32
CA LEU A 458 28.02 18.42 -25.33
C LEU A 458 28.46 17.96 -26.73
N PRO A 459 27.52 17.70 -27.65
CA PRO A 459 27.86 17.41 -29.04
C PRO A 459 28.40 18.65 -29.75
N ASP A 460 29.04 18.44 -30.90
CA ASP A 460 29.53 19.54 -31.75
C ASP A 460 28.41 20.55 -32.03
N GLY A 461 28.74 21.83 -31.87
CA GLY A 461 27.81 22.95 -32.02
C GLY A 461 27.07 23.37 -30.74
N ILE A 462 27.18 22.62 -29.63
CA ILE A 462 26.70 23.05 -28.31
C ILE A 462 27.91 23.22 -27.38
N TYR A 463 28.01 24.38 -26.75
CA TYR A 463 29.15 24.73 -25.90
C TYR A 463 28.68 25.31 -24.56
N ASN A 464 29.49 25.11 -23.53
CA ASN A 464 29.29 25.75 -22.23
C ASN A 464 29.39 27.28 -22.39
N SER A 465 28.41 28.04 -21.91
CA SER A 465 28.42 29.50 -22.10
C SER A 465 29.51 30.23 -21.30
N ALA A 466 30.06 29.60 -20.26
CA ALA A 466 31.05 30.21 -19.38
C ALA A 466 32.47 30.20 -19.98
N ASP A 467 32.83 29.12 -20.69
CA ASP A 467 34.20 28.89 -21.16
C ASP A 467 34.30 28.29 -22.58
N ASN A 468 33.17 28.11 -23.28
CA ASN A 468 33.06 27.46 -24.59
C ASN A 468 33.61 26.03 -24.65
N SER A 469 33.69 25.32 -23.51
CA SER A 469 34.05 23.91 -23.48
C SER A 469 32.90 22.99 -23.95
N SER A 470 33.24 21.74 -24.31
CA SER A 470 32.28 20.69 -24.70
C SER A 470 31.77 19.86 -23.51
N SER A 471 31.88 20.37 -22.28
CA SER A 471 31.35 19.73 -21.08
C SER A 471 30.71 20.75 -20.15
N VAL A 472 29.62 20.35 -19.50
CA VAL A 472 28.95 21.15 -18.47
C VAL A 472 28.66 20.30 -17.25
N LYS A 473 28.69 20.95 -16.08
CA LYS A 473 28.34 20.31 -14.81
C LYS A 473 27.48 21.24 -13.95
N ALA A 474 26.48 20.68 -13.30
CA ALA A 474 25.59 21.42 -12.42
C ALA A 474 25.12 20.56 -11.25
N ALA A 475 24.95 21.21 -10.09
CA ALA A 475 24.22 20.64 -8.96
C ALA A 475 22.71 20.91 -9.14
N PRO A 476 21.83 20.11 -8.52
CA PRO A 476 20.39 20.33 -8.61
C PRO A 476 19.99 21.63 -7.89
N LEU A 477 18.93 22.28 -8.36
CA LEU A 477 18.36 23.47 -7.74
C LEU A 477 17.56 23.07 -6.48
N SER A 478 17.65 23.87 -5.40
CA SER A 478 17.04 23.54 -4.10
C SER A 478 15.52 23.69 -4.07
N VAL A 479 14.99 24.55 -4.95
CA VAL A 479 13.57 24.89 -5.04
C VAL A 479 13.00 24.13 -6.23
N GLN A 480 11.88 23.41 -6.04
CA GLN A 480 11.00 23.07 -7.15
C GLN A 480 10.63 24.40 -7.81
N LEU A 481 11.28 24.74 -8.92
CA LEU A 481 10.88 25.88 -9.74
C LEU A 481 9.38 25.71 -9.98
N GLN A 482 8.57 26.54 -9.33
CA GLN A 482 7.20 26.76 -9.76
C GLN A 482 7.35 27.39 -11.13
N LEU A 483 7.45 26.54 -12.15
CA LEU A 483 7.49 26.94 -13.54
C LEU A 483 6.29 27.87 -13.73
N PRO A 484 6.53 29.16 -13.97
CA PRO A 484 5.44 30.08 -14.18
C PRO A 484 4.57 29.52 -15.31
N GLN A 485 3.25 29.55 -15.13
CA GLN A 485 2.30 29.41 -16.24
C GLN A 485 2.75 30.29 -17.41
N PRO A 486 2.45 29.89 -18.68
CA PRO A 486 3.07 30.47 -19.88
C PRO A 486 3.20 31.99 -19.75
N LEU A 487 4.43 32.42 -19.47
CA LEU A 487 4.76 33.81 -19.24
C LEU A 487 4.39 34.57 -20.50
N GLN A 488 3.42 35.47 -20.39
CA GLN A 488 3.24 36.52 -21.38
C GLN A 488 4.58 37.26 -21.49
N ALA A 489 5.05 37.46 -22.72
CA ALA A 489 6.42 37.78 -23.14
C ALA A 489 7.08 39.08 -22.60
N ARG A 490 6.77 39.55 -21.38
CA ARG A 490 7.21 40.85 -20.84
C ARG A 490 8.25 40.82 -19.73
N ALA A 491 8.78 39.66 -19.33
CA ALA A 491 9.58 39.61 -18.10
C ALA A 491 10.89 38.81 -18.20
N LEU A 492 11.77 39.14 -19.15
CA LEU A 492 13.16 38.66 -19.12
C LEU A 492 13.86 39.01 -17.79
N ALA A 493 13.48 40.15 -17.18
CA ALA A 493 13.97 40.58 -15.87
C ALA A 493 13.47 39.70 -14.72
N ASP A 494 12.22 39.24 -14.74
CA ASP A 494 11.70 38.32 -13.70
C ASP A 494 12.29 36.92 -13.86
N ILE A 495 12.60 36.51 -15.09
CA ILE A 495 13.34 35.28 -15.39
C ILE A 495 14.76 35.35 -14.83
N LEU A 496 15.48 36.46 -15.08
CA LEU A 496 16.82 36.68 -14.54
C LEU A 496 16.80 36.73 -13.00
N ASN A 497 15.77 37.35 -12.40
CA ASN A 497 15.59 37.39 -10.95
C ASN A 497 15.25 36.01 -10.38
N ALA A 498 14.43 35.19 -11.05
CA ALA A 498 14.18 33.80 -10.66
C ALA A 498 15.46 32.95 -10.75
N PHE A 499 16.31 33.19 -11.74
CA PHE A 499 17.61 32.54 -11.87
C PHE A 499 18.60 32.97 -10.79
N LEU A 500 18.74 34.27 -10.54
CA LEU A 500 19.65 34.81 -9.52
C LEU A 500 19.20 34.48 -8.08
N SER A 501 17.90 34.24 -7.87
CA SER A 501 17.34 33.83 -6.57
C SER A 501 17.25 32.31 -6.38
N ALA A 502 17.46 31.51 -7.44
CA ALA A 502 17.50 30.06 -7.33
C ALA A 502 18.72 29.64 -6.51
N GLN A 503 18.47 29.21 -5.27
CA GLN A 503 19.53 28.67 -4.42
C GLN A 503 19.91 27.27 -4.90
N LEU A 504 21.22 26.98 -4.94
CA LEU A 504 21.69 25.61 -5.16
C LEU A 504 21.24 24.72 -4.00
N ALA A 505 20.91 23.48 -4.29
CA ALA A 505 20.65 22.47 -3.26
C ALA A 505 21.84 22.40 -2.30
N SER A 506 21.55 22.43 -1.00
CA SER A 506 22.59 22.15 -0.01
C SER A 506 23.17 20.76 -0.29
N PRO A 507 24.48 20.53 -0.11
CA PRO A 507 25.07 19.18 -0.18
C PRO A 507 24.39 18.17 0.76
N THR A 508 23.72 18.67 1.80
CA THR A 508 22.95 17.89 2.78
C THR A 508 21.51 17.59 2.36
N GLN A 509 21.03 18.14 1.24
CA GLN A 509 19.68 17.86 0.73
C GLN A 509 19.62 16.42 0.23
N VAL A 510 18.70 15.64 0.79
CA VAL A 510 18.48 14.23 0.47
C VAL A 510 17.27 14.12 -0.45
N TYR A 511 17.46 13.50 -1.61
CA TYR A 511 16.43 13.14 -2.57
C TYR A 511 16.06 11.66 -2.38
N GLY A 512 14.81 11.41 -2.02
CA GLY A 512 14.23 10.08 -1.90
C GLY A 512 13.72 9.52 -3.22
N ARG A 513 13.17 8.31 -3.17
CA ARG A 513 12.52 7.68 -4.34
C ARG A 513 11.32 8.50 -4.80
N GLY A 514 11.22 8.70 -6.11
CA GLY A 514 10.18 9.50 -6.76
C GLY A 514 10.53 10.98 -6.91
N ASP A 515 11.53 11.49 -6.17
CA ASP A 515 11.92 12.90 -6.24
C ASP A 515 12.53 13.24 -7.60
N ILE A 516 12.27 14.47 -8.06
CA ILE A 516 12.80 15.01 -9.32
C ILE A 516 13.90 16.01 -9.01
N LEU A 517 15.10 15.71 -9.49
CA LEU A 517 16.23 16.61 -9.51
C LEU A 517 16.13 17.51 -10.74
N THR A 518 16.19 18.82 -10.51
CA THR A 518 16.17 19.82 -11.59
C THR A 518 17.56 20.40 -11.78
N PHE A 519 18.14 20.18 -12.95
CA PHE A 519 19.41 20.76 -13.36
C PHE A 519 19.17 21.83 -14.41
N MET A 520 20.02 22.85 -14.44
CA MET A 520 19.97 23.89 -15.45
C MET A 520 21.37 24.25 -15.93
N PHE A 521 21.55 24.34 -17.23
CA PHE A 521 22.82 24.62 -17.90
C PHE A 521 22.68 25.83 -18.82
N SER A 522 23.65 26.75 -18.78
CA SER A 522 23.73 27.86 -19.73
C SER A 522 24.65 27.47 -20.89
N LEU A 523 24.11 27.48 -22.12
CA LEU A 523 24.73 26.91 -23.30
C LEU A 523 24.74 27.90 -24.47
N ASN A 524 25.81 27.86 -25.27
CA ASN A 524 25.94 28.53 -26.55
C ASN A 524 25.70 27.51 -27.68
N LEU A 525 24.96 27.91 -28.72
CA LEU A 525 24.64 27.09 -29.88
C LEU A 525 25.24 27.74 -31.13
N PHE A 526 26.26 27.13 -31.72
CA PHE A 526 26.95 27.61 -32.92
C PHE A 526 27.01 26.50 -33.97
N ASP A 527 26.91 26.86 -35.25
CA ASP A 527 27.14 25.92 -36.37
C ASP A 527 26.39 24.58 -36.23
N ILE A 528 25.23 24.61 -35.59
CA ILE A 528 24.37 23.46 -35.30
C ILE A 528 23.18 23.47 -36.26
N GLU A 529 22.66 22.30 -36.59
CA GLU A 529 21.42 22.18 -37.38
C GLU A 529 20.19 22.07 -36.47
N VAL A 530 19.01 22.23 -37.06
CA VAL A 530 17.75 21.98 -36.36
C VAL A 530 17.56 20.47 -36.27
N GLY A 531 17.33 19.93 -35.07
CA GLY A 531 17.23 18.50 -34.85
C GLY A 531 17.20 18.07 -33.39
N ASN A 532 17.26 16.77 -33.17
CA ASN A 532 17.34 16.16 -31.84
C ASN A 532 18.78 15.72 -31.57
N TYR A 533 19.32 16.14 -30.44
CA TYR A 533 20.67 15.90 -30.00
C TYR A 533 20.67 15.05 -28.73
N MET A 534 21.64 14.16 -28.60
CA MET A 534 21.77 13.28 -27.43
C MET A 534 22.99 13.71 -26.63
N LEU A 535 22.77 14.25 -25.43
CA LEU A 535 23.85 14.65 -24.53
C LEU A 535 24.14 13.47 -23.61
N ASN A 536 25.27 12.81 -23.84
CA ASN A 536 25.71 11.70 -23.00
C ASN A 536 26.47 12.25 -21.80
N GLY A 537 26.21 11.68 -20.63
CA GLY A 537 26.86 12.16 -19.42
C GLY A 537 26.71 11.21 -18.25
N SER A 538 26.88 11.77 -17.06
CA SER A 538 26.73 11.02 -15.83
C SER A 538 26.21 11.85 -14.68
N LEU A 539 25.38 11.24 -13.85
CA LEU A 539 24.97 11.77 -12.56
C LEU A 539 25.84 11.15 -11.47
N SER A 540 26.64 11.98 -10.81
CA SER A 540 27.40 11.60 -9.62
C SER A 540 26.64 11.95 -8.35
N TYR A 541 26.66 11.10 -7.33
CA TYR A 541 25.97 11.35 -6.05
C TYR A 541 26.58 10.54 -4.90
N ILE A 542 26.18 10.86 -3.67
CA ILE A 542 26.50 10.11 -2.46
C ILE A 542 25.25 9.36 -2.01
N ASP A 543 25.37 8.04 -1.84
CA ASP A 543 24.28 7.19 -1.36
C ASP A 543 24.08 7.29 0.16
N ARG A 544 22.96 6.77 0.67
CA ARG A 544 22.64 6.80 2.11
C ARG A 544 23.65 6.09 3.02
N TRP A 545 24.58 5.31 2.44
CA TRP A 545 25.65 4.61 3.14
C TRP A 545 26.99 5.33 3.03
N GLY A 546 27.02 6.55 2.47
CA GLY A 546 28.21 7.37 2.29
C GLY A 546 29.11 6.95 1.11
N GLY A 547 28.63 6.08 0.22
CA GLY A 547 29.35 5.69 -0.99
C GLY A 547 29.16 6.69 -2.12
N SER A 548 30.24 7.11 -2.77
CA SER A 548 30.18 7.86 -4.04
C SER A 548 29.78 6.93 -5.18
N ARG A 549 28.83 7.37 -6.00
CA ARG A 549 28.24 6.63 -7.12
C ARG A 549 28.19 7.52 -8.35
N GLN A 550 28.23 6.89 -9.52
CA GLN A 550 28.13 7.56 -10.81
C GLN A 550 27.27 6.71 -11.74
N ILE A 551 26.25 7.32 -12.33
CA ILE A 551 25.33 6.65 -13.25
C ILE A 551 25.40 7.33 -14.60
N HIS A 552 25.58 6.55 -15.67
CA HIS A 552 25.54 7.07 -17.03
C HIS A 552 24.10 7.29 -17.50
N LEU A 553 23.86 8.43 -18.15
CA LEU A 553 22.55 8.77 -18.71
C LEU A 553 22.71 9.55 -20.01
N THR A 554 21.67 9.51 -20.83
CA THR A 554 21.59 10.26 -22.08
C THR A 554 20.38 11.20 -22.01
N VAL A 555 20.62 12.49 -22.23
CA VAL A 555 19.58 13.52 -22.24
C VAL A 555 19.23 13.89 -23.68
N PRO A 556 17.98 13.65 -24.14
CA PRO A 556 17.53 14.07 -25.46
C PRO A 556 17.22 15.58 -25.46
N VAL A 557 17.83 16.35 -26.36
CA VAL A 557 17.64 17.80 -26.44
C VAL A 557 17.17 18.17 -27.84
N ALA A 558 16.00 18.79 -27.95
CA ALA A 558 15.48 19.27 -29.23
C ALA A 558 15.94 20.71 -29.49
N VAL A 559 16.57 20.95 -30.63
CA VAL A 559 16.88 22.28 -31.16
C VAL A 559 15.93 22.49 -32.34
N LEU A 560 14.80 23.16 -32.10
CA LEU A 560 13.72 23.32 -33.10
C LEU A 560 13.89 24.57 -33.98
N GLY A 561 14.99 25.29 -33.80
CA GLY A 561 15.26 26.56 -34.46
C GLY A 561 14.60 27.73 -33.73
N LYS A 562 14.93 28.95 -34.13
CA LYS A 562 14.40 30.18 -33.54
C LYS A 562 13.90 31.11 -34.63
N ALA A 563 12.76 31.76 -34.39
CA ALA A 563 12.33 32.90 -35.17
C ALA A 563 13.35 34.05 -34.97
N GLY A 564 14.06 34.38 -36.04
CA GLY A 564 15.15 35.34 -36.02
C GLY A 564 14.63 36.76 -36.11
N TYR A 565 15.47 37.64 -36.63
CA TYR A 565 15.03 38.96 -37.08
C TYR A 565 14.03 38.81 -38.22
N ILE A 566 12.83 39.37 -38.07
CA ILE A 566 11.87 39.48 -39.17
C ILE A 566 12.09 40.84 -39.83
N GLU A 567 12.67 40.82 -41.02
CA GLU A 567 12.85 42.01 -41.82
C GLU A 567 11.50 42.47 -42.37
N MET A 568 11.28 43.78 -42.34
CA MET A 568 10.06 44.44 -42.80
C MET A 568 10.44 45.52 -43.79
N VAL A 569 10.00 45.35 -45.04
CA VAL A 569 10.29 46.27 -46.13
C VAL A 569 9.00 46.78 -46.72
N MET A 570 8.90 48.10 -46.86
CA MET A 570 7.80 48.79 -47.52
C MET A 570 8.39 49.86 -48.44
N GLU A 571 7.62 50.30 -49.45
CA GLU A 571 8.00 51.41 -50.31
C GLU A 571 8.36 52.65 -49.48
N LYS A 572 9.58 53.18 -49.69
CA LYS A 572 10.13 54.30 -48.91
C LYS A 572 9.41 55.63 -49.17
N THR A 573 8.93 55.83 -50.40
CA THR A 573 8.22 57.03 -50.83
C THR A 573 6.93 56.65 -51.53
N ILE A 574 5.86 57.39 -51.26
CA ILE A 574 4.55 57.16 -51.87
C ILE A 574 3.96 58.49 -52.32
N SER A 575 3.53 58.54 -53.58
CA SER A 575 2.79 59.65 -54.16
C SER A 575 1.29 59.43 -54.00
N VAL A 576 0.65 60.22 -53.15
CA VAL A 576 -0.78 60.10 -52.87
C VAL A 576 -1.57 61.07 -53.74
N ARG A 577 -2.21 60.56 -54.80
CA ARG A 577 -3.05 61.37 -55.72
C ARG A 577 -4.55 61.15 -55.53
N SER A 578 -4.95 60.29 -54.60
CA SER A 578 -6.33 59.90 -54.32
C SER A 578 -6.47 59.54 -52.83
N ARG A 579 -7.72 59.32 -52.37
CA ARG A 579 -8.03 58.92 -50.99
C ARG A 579 -7.33 57.62 -50.57
N PHE A 580 -7.09 56.72 -51.52
CA PHE A 580 -6.40 55.45 -51.27
C PHE A 580 -5.24 55.30 -52.24
N THR A 581 -4.13 54.77 -51.74
CA THR A 581 -3.00 54.32 -52.56
C THR A 581 -2.68 52.87 -52.20
N ASN A 582 -2.31 52.07 -53.20
CA ASN A 582 -1.84 50.72 -52.96
C ASN A 582 -0.40 50.79 -52.45
N ALA A 583 -0.06 49.85 -51.57
CA ALA A 583 1.30 49.62 -51.11
C ALA A 583 1.44 48.13 -50.75
N SER A 584 2.66 47.67 -50.51
CA SER A 584 2.88 46.34 -49.96
C SER A 584 3.93 46.36 -48.85
N LEU A 585 3.74 45.47 -47.88
CA LEU A 585 4.70 45.20 -46.82
C LEU A 585 5.24 43.80 -47.01
N THR A 586 6.53 43.69 -47.27
CA THR A 586 7.23 42.42 -47.40
C THR A 586 7.85 42.03 -46.06
N LEU A 587 7.59 40.80 -45.64
CA LEU A 587 8.17 40.19 -44.45
C LEU A 587 9.15 39.09 -44.85
N VAL A 588 10.33 39.07 -44.23
CA VAL A 588 11.33 38.00 -44.42
C VAL A 588 11.80 37.49 -43.06
N ASN A 589 11.62 36.20 -42.80
CA ASN A 589 12.08 35.56 -41.56
C ASN A 589 13.55 35.12 -41.72
N HIS A 590 14.50 35.87 -41.15
CA HIS A 590 15.93 35.49 -41.11
C HIS A 590 16.26 34.52 -39.97
N GLY A 591 15.25 33.84 -39.43
CA GLY A 591 15.41 32.78 -38.44
C GLY A 591 15.84 31.44 -39.01
N SER A 592 15.89 30.45 -38.14
CA SER A 592 16.14 29.04 -38.46
C SER A 592 14.89 28.16 -38.33
N SER A 593 13.77 28.73 -37.90
CA SER A 593 12.49 28.03 -37.73
C SER A 593 11.34 28.84 -38.31
N PRO A 594 10.29 28.17 -38.84
CA PRO A 594 9.09 28.85 -39.28
C PRO A 594 8.41 29.63 -38.15
N VAL A 595 7.68 30.66 -38.56
CA VAL A 595 6.83 31.47 -37.69
C VAL A 595 5.39 31.08 -37.98
N TYR A 596 4.66 30.56 -36.98
CA TYR A 596 3.31 30.02 -37.15
C TYR A 596 2.24 30.97 -36.61
N ASP A 597 1.03 30.91 -37.19
CA ASP A 597 -0.15 31.68 -36.78
C ASP A 597 0.16 33.16 -36.48
N ALA A 598 0.83 33.82 -37.43
CA ALA A 598 1.31 35.18 -37.25
C ALA A 598 0.22 36.21 -37.58
N TYR A 599 -0.08 37.05 -36.60
CA TYR A 599 -0.92 38.22 -36.72
C TYR A 599 -0.04 39.46 -36.87
N VAL A 600 -0.11 40.09 -38.04
CA VAL A 600 0.64 41.30 -38.38
C VAL A 600 -0.31 42.49 -38.26
N ALA A 601 -0.15 43.27 -37.20
CA ALA A 601 -0.89 44.49 -36.97
C ALA A 601 -0.07 45.70 -37.41
N ILE A 602 -0.60 46.50 -38.31
CA ILE A 602 0.03 47.70 -38.86
C ILE A 602 -0.78 48.89 -38.35
N SER A 603 -0.17 49.70 -37.50
CA SER A 603 -0.82 50.85 -36.90
C SER A 603 0.04 52.09 -37.06
N PRO A 604 -0.55 53.27 -37.31
CA PRO A 604 0.21 54.49 -37.30
C PRO A 604 0.67 54.80 -35.87
N TYR A 605 1.88 55.33 -35.72
CA TYR A 605 2.44 55.67 -34.41
C TYR A 605 1.72 56.84 -33.72
N GLN A 606 1.05 57.71 -34.48
CA GLN A 606 0.45 58.97 -34.01
C GLN A 606 -1.08 58.90 -33.92
N GLY A 607 -1.67 59.63 -32.96
CA GLY A 607 -3.12 59.66 -32.73
C GLY A 607 -3.95 60.29 -33.85
N THR A 608 -3.35 61.18 -34.65
CA THR A 608 -3.95 61.73 -35.88
C THR A 608 -3.00 61.45 -37.04
N PRO A 609 -3.14 60.32 -37.75
CA PRO A 609 -2.17 59.92 -38.76
C PRO A 609 -2.50 60.48 -40.15
N ILE A 610 -1.46 60.76 -40.95
CA ILE A 610 -1.59 61.17 -42.37
C ILE A 610 -1.97 59.97 -43.26
N LEU A 611 -1.44 58.78 -42.96
CA LEU A 611 -1.79 57.53 -43.63
C LEU A 611 -2.27 56.49 -42.62
N ILE A 612 -3.32 55.76 -43.00
CA ILE A 612 -3.88 54.65 -42.20
C ILE A 612 -3.85 53.39 -43.06
N ALA A 613 -3.23 52.32 -42.55
CA ALA A 613 -3.23 51.02 -43.20
C ALA A 613 -4.63 50.37 -43.14
N SER A 614 -5.10 49.84 -44.27
CA SER A 614 -6.38 49.15 -44.38
C SER A 614 -6.26 47.92 -45.30
N PRO A 615 -6.59 46.70 -44.82
CA PRO A 615 -6.88 46.38 -43.42
C PRO A 615 -5.64 46.59 -42.53
N ALA A 616 -5.85 46.82 -41.23
CA ALA A 616 -4.77 47.06 -40.27
C ALA A 616 -4.22 45.77 -39.64
N LEU A 617 -4.88 44.62 -39.88
CA LEU A 617 -4.53 43.33 -39.30
C LEU A 617 -4.54 42.27 -40.40
N HIS A 618 -3.46 41.50 -40.47
CA HIS A 618 -3.29 40.39 -41.42
C HIS A 618 -2.91 39.12 -40.67
N HIS A 619 -3.39 37.97 -41.15
CA HIS A 619 -3.04 36.66 -40.62
C HIS A 619 -2.21 35.90 -41.65
N ILE A 620 -1.12 35.28 -41.19
CA ILE A 620 -0.24 34.43 -41.97
C ILE A 620 -0.15 33.09 -41.23
N ASN A 621 -0.57 32.00 -41.88
CA ASN A 621 -0.56 30.67 -41.26
C ASN A 621 0.87 30.25 -40.91
N GLU A 622 1.81 30.47 -41.84
CA GLU A 622 3.20 30.09 -41.71
C GLU A 622 4.09 31.02 -42.53
N LEU A 623 5.21 31.47 -41.95
CA LEU A 623 6.28 32.21 -42.62
C LEU A 623 7.59 31.44 -42.47
N LEU A 624 8.02 30.79 -43.55
CA LEU A 624 9.21 29.94 -43.55
C LEU A 624 10.51 30.75 -43.45
N PRO A 625 11.60 30.16 -42.92
CA PRO A 625 12.93 30.77 -42.95
C PRO A 625 13.39 31.15 -44.35
N GLY A 626 13.87 32.38 -44.52
CA GLY A 626 14.39 32.94 -45.77
C GLY A 626 13.33 33.27 -46.83
N GLU A 627 12.06 32.93 -46.60
CA GLU A 627 10.98 33.20 -47.54
C GLU A 627 10.49 34.66 -47.42
N SER A 628 10.22 35.30 -48.56
CA SER A 628 9.63 36.63 -48.63
C SER A 628 8.11 36.53 -48.79
N TYR A 629 7.37 37.07 -47.84
CA TYR A 629 5.91 37.10 -47.85
C TYR A 629 5.41 38.53 -48.05
N GLU A 630 4.70 38.78 -49.13
CA GLU A 630 4.17 40.10 -49.48
C GLU A 630 2.73 40.28 -48.98
N ILE A 631 2.52 41.28 -48.13
CA ILE A 631 1.21 41.68 -47.65
C ILE A 631 0.70 42.85 -48.50
N PRO A 632 -0.37 42.66 -49.30
CA PRO A 632 -0.97 43.76 -50.04
C PRO A 632 -1.77 44.68 -49.09
N LEU A 633 -1.51 45.98 -49.18
CA LEU A 633 -2.09 47.01 -48.33
C LEU A 633 -2.74 48.13 -49.14
N LYS A 634 -3.77 48.76 -48.58
CA LYS A 634 -4.24 50.06 -49.01
C LYS A 634 -3.98 51.08 -47.92
N LEU A 635 -3.30 52.16 -48.27
CA LEU A 635 -3.09 53.29 -47.36
C LEU A 635 -4.16 54.33 -47.64
N ALA A 636 -5.01 54.57 -46.64
CA ALA A 636 -6.01 55.62 -46.65
C ALA A 636 -5.35 56.94 -46.24
N TYR A 637 -5.43 57.93 -47.12
CA TYR A 637 -4.94 59.27 -46.85
C TYR A 637 -5.95 60.06 -46.03
N ASN A 638 -5.48 60.60 -44.91
CA ASN A 638 -6.24 61.49 -44.05
C ASN A 638 -5.68 62.91 -44.18
N PRO A 639 -6.36 63.79 -44.95
CA PRO A 639 -5.89 65.17 -45.17
C PRO A 639 -5.86 66.01 -43.88
N LEU A 640 -6.50 65.51 -42.81
CA LEU A 640 -6.57 66.15 -41.50
C LEU A 640 -5.52 65.62 -40.52
N GLY A 641 -4.58 64.79 -40.99
CA GLY A 641 -3.59 64.05 -40.19
C GLY A 641 -2.56 64.89 -39.45
N PHE A 642 -2.70 66.21 -39.38
CA PHE A 642 -1.85 67.10 -38.59
C PHE A 642 -2.61 68.40 -38.28
N TYR A 643 -3.47 68.39 -37.27
CA TYR A 643 -4.05 69.63 -36.75
C TYR A 643 -3.16 70.20 -35.65
N THR A 644 -2.45 71.29 -35.94
CA THR A 644 -2.01 72.21 -34.88
C THR A 644 -3.24 72.96 -34.36
N GLN A 645 -3.35 73.15 -33.04
CA GLN A 645 -4.52 73.77 -32.36
C GLN A 645 -4.78 75.26 -32.70
N THR A 646 -4.14 75.79 -33.73
CA THR A 646 -4.28 77.18 -34.18
C THR A 646 -5.07 77.18 -35.48
N GLY A 647 -6.35 77.54 -35.38
CA GLY A 647 -7.31 77.52 -36.48
C GLY A 647 -6.76 78.14 -37.77
N GLY A 648 -6.52 77.28 -38.75
CA GLY A 648 -6.05 77.62 -40.10
C GLY A 648 -6.65 76.66 -41.10
N THR A 649 -6.87 77.16 -42.31
CA THR A 649 -7.42 76.49 -43.50
C THR A 649 -6.83 75.10 -43.77
N MET A 650 -7.62 74.21 -44.38
CA MET A 650 -7.27 72.81 -44.66
C MET A 650 -5.93 72.68 -45.40
N ALA A 651 -4.83 72.45 -44.67
CA ALA A 651 -3.52 72.16 -45.26
C ALA A 651 -3.43 70.67 -45.54
N VAL A 652 -3.30 70.30 -46.83
CA VAL A 652 -2.98 68.94 -47.24
C VAL A 652 -1.58 68.61 -46.73
N THR A 653 -1.44 67.58 -45.90
CA THR A 653 -0.21 67.26 -45.15
C THR A 653 0.62 66.18 -45.85
N TYR A 654 1.95 66.37 -45.90
CA TYR A 654 2.94 65.47 -46.49
C TYR A 654 4.17 65.36 -45.58
N GLY A 655 5.00 64.33 -45.76
CA GLY A 655 6.17 64.07 -44.92
C GLY A 655 6.29 62.63 -44.42
N PRO A 656 7.20 62.36 -43.47
CA PRO A 656 7.44 61.01 -42.95
C PRO A 656 6.29 60.53 -42.06
N VAL A 657 5.78 59.35 -42.36
CA VAL A 657 4.71 58.67 -41.61
C VAL A 657 5.27 57.38 -41.00
N PRO A 658 5.54 57.36 -39.69
CA PRO A 658 5.96 56.15 -38.99
C PRO A 658 4.77 55.23 -38.72
N PHE A 659 4.89 53.97 -39.13
CA PHE A 659 4.03 52.87 -38.73
C PHE A 659 4.72 52.00 -37.70
N VAL A 660 3.98 51.54 -36.71
CA VAL A 660 4.35 50.41 -35.86
C VAL A 660 3.76 49.15 -36.48
N VAL A 661 4.63 48.20 -36.77
CA VAL A 661 4.25 46.86 -37.18
C VAL A 661 4.50 45.93 -36.00
N SER A 662 3.43 45.35 -35.50
CA SER A 662 3.44 44.36 -34.42
C SER A 662 3.13 42.99 -35.00
N ILE A 663 4.07 42.06 -34.88
CA ILE A 663 3.91 40.67 -35.29
C ILE A 663 3.73 39.84 -34.02
N ILE A 664 2.54 39.28 -33.84
CA ILE A 664 2.21 38.35 -32.76
C ILE A 664 2.16 36.96 -33.37
N TYR A 665 3.00 36.03 -32.94
CA TYR A 665 3.13 34.72 -33.59
C TYR A 665 3.38 33.59 -32.58
N ARG A 666 3.25 32.34 -33.03
CA ARG A 666 3.66 31.14 -32.29
C ARG A 666 4.99 30.63 -32.81
N ASP A 667 5.93 30.36 -31.91
CA ASP A 667 7.19 29.68 -32.25
C ASP A 667 6.99 28.16 -32.39
N ALA A 668 8.04 27.42 -32.78
CA ALA A 668 7.97 25.97 -32.97
C ALA A 668 7.68 25.16 -31.68
N CYS A 669 7.85 25.78 -30.50
CA CYS A 669 7.44 25.22 -29.22
C CYS A 669 6.00 25.61 -28.84
N GLY A 670 5.31 26.39 -29.69
CA GLY A 670 3.94 26.85 -29.49
C GLY A 670 3.80 28.09 -28.60
N TYR A 671 4.91 28.70 -28.16
CA TYR A 671 4.88 29.90 -27.32
C TYR A 671 4.54 31.14 -28.15
N GLN A 672 3.68 31.99 -27.59
CA GLN A 672 3.32 33.25 -28.21
C GLN A 672 4.45 34.27 -28.02
N ARG A 673 4.92 34.83 -29.13
CA ARG A 673 5.92 35.89 -29.20
C ARG A 673 5.32 37.14 -29.77
N VAL A 674 5.92 38.27 -29.41
CA VAL A 674 5.56 39.58 -29.97
C VAL A 674 6.84 40.26 -30.42
N PHE A 675 6.85 40.68 -31.67
CA PHE A 675 7.92 41.47 -32.26
C PHE A 675 7.34 42.79 -32.74
N ASN A 676 7.88 43.90 -32.25
CA ASN A 676 7.46 45.23 -32.69
C ASN A 676 8.62 45.89 -33.42
N ASN A 677 8.35 46.42 -34.60
CA ASN A 677 9.30 47.25 -35.33
C ASN A 677 8.57 48.48 -35.89
N SER A 678 9.34 49.51 -36.24
CA SER A 678 8.81 50.71 -36.86
C SER A 678 9.33 50.84 -38.28
N ILE A 679 8.43 51.09 -39.23
CA ILE A 679 8.77 51.44 -40.61
C ILE A 679 8.32 52.87 -40.88
N VAL A 680 9.03 53.58 -41.75
CA VAL A 680 8.70 54.97 -42.11
C VAL A 680 8.47 55.05 -43.60
N VAL A 681 7.31 55.59 -43.97
CA VAL A 681 6.93 55.87 -45.36
C VAL A 681 6.87 57.38 -45.55
N ILE A 682 7.49 57.89 -46.60
CA ILE A 682 7.48 59.32 -46.91
C ILE A 682 6.34 59.60 -47.89
N VAL A 683 5.36 60.41 -47.47
CA VAL A 683 4.36 60.96 -48.38
C VAL A 683 5.00 62.13 -49.12
N GLU A 684 5.17 61.99 -50.43
CA GLU A 684 5.80 63.03 -51.24
C GLU A 684 4.87 64.24 -51.42
N PRO A 685 5.39 65.47 -51.27
CA PRO A 685 4.67 66.65 -51.72
C PRO A 685 4.50 66.61 -53.23
N PHE A 686 3.31 66.94 -53.73
CA PHE A 686 3.09 67.14 -55.15
C PHE A 686 2.43 68.49 -55.40
N ILE A 687 2.70 69.07 -56.57
CA ILE A 687 2.11 70.31 -57.04
C ILE A 687 1.40 70.00 -58.34
N GLU A 688 0.11 70.35 -58.44
CA GLU A 688 -0.67 70.17 -59.66
C GLU A 688 -1.33 71.49 -60.05
N LEU A 689 -0.63 72.28 -60.88
CA LEU A 689 -1.15 73.53 -61.40
C LEU A 689 -2.04 73.29 -62.64
N VAL A 690 -3.26 73.79 -62.58
CA VAL A 690 -4.24 73.70 -63.65
C VAL A 690 -4.68 75.10 -64.05
N PHE A 691 -4.49 75.46 -65.32
CA PHE A 691 -5.00 76.70 -65.87
C PHE A 691 -6.54 76.63 -66.04
N ARG A 692 -7.23 77.69 -65.63
CA ARG A 692 -8.68 77.87 -65.75
C ARG A 692 -8.99 79.26 -66.29
N ASN A 693 -10.12 79.40 -66.99
CA ASN A 693 -10.65 80.68 -67.46
C ASN A 693 -9.65 81.54 -68.27
N VAL A 694 -8.76 80.91 -69.04
CA VAL A 694 -7.76 81.62 -69.85
C VAL A 694 -8.45 82.34 -71.01
N LYS A 695 -8.21 83.65 -71.11
CA LYS A 695 -8.67 84.54 -72.19
C LYS A 695 -7.47 85.31 -72.74
N ALA A 696 -7.34 85.36 -74.06
CA ALA A 696 -6.28 86.11 -74.73
C ALA A 696 -6.88 87.03 -75.80
N THR A 697 -6.59 88.33 -75.70
CA THR A 697 -7.10 89.38 -76.58
C THR A 697 -5.97 90.26 -77.09
N SER A 698 -6.02 90.75 -78.32
CA SER A 698 -4.96 91.62 -78.89
C SER A 698 -5.52 92.86 -79.57
N THR A 699 -4.87 94.01 -79.40
CA THR A 699 -5.19 95.25 -80.13
C THR A 699 -4.35 95.40 -81.41
N GLY A 700 -3.72 94.33 -81.88
CA GLY A 700 -2.85 94.29 -83.07
C GLY A 700 -1.40 94.69 -82.79
N ALA A 701 -1.16 95.63 -81.88
CA ALA A 701 0.19 96.01 -81.43
C ALA A 701 0.62 95.35 -80.11
N ALA A 702 -0.34 94.99 -79.26
CA ALA A 702 -0.10 94.31 -77.98
C ALA A 702 -1.20 93.29 -77.68
N SER A 703 -0.81 92.15 -77.12
CA SER A 703 -1.70 91.07 -76.70
C SER A 703 -1.72 90.97 -75.18
N LYS A 704 -2.91 90.78 -74.61
CA LYS A 704 -3.17 90.63 -73.19
C LYS A 704 -3.77 89.25 -72.92
N ILE A 705 -3.13 88.47 -72.07
CA ILE A 705 -3.55 87.12 -71.70
C ILE A 705 -3.87 87.11 -70.21
N THR A 706 -5.10 86.78 -69.85
CA THR A 706 -5.57 86.71 -68.46
C THR A 706 -6.09 85.31 -68.15
N GLY A 707 -5.90 84.82 -66.93
CA GLY A 707 -6.46 83.54 -66.51
C GLY A 707 -6.28 83.29 -65.02
N THR A 708 -6.74 82.13 -64.58
CA THR A 708 -6.59 81.65 -63.21
C THR A 708 -5.76 80.37 -63.22
N ILE A 709 -4.91 80.17 -62.20
CA ILE A 709 -4.18 78.95 -61.96
C ILE A 709 -4.65 78.41 -60.61
N THR A 710 -5.14 77.17 -60.60
CA THR A 710 -5.51 76.46 -59.37
C THR A 710 -4.43 75.43 -59.03
N ASN A 711 -4.02 75.36 -57.77
CA ASN A 711 -3.13 74.31 -57.28
C ASN A 711 -3.94 73.17 -56.63
N TYR A 712 -4.06 72.02 -57.30
CA TYR A 712 -4.67 70.80 -56.74
C TYR A 712 -3.69 69.93 -55.95
N GLY A 713 -2.43 70.37 -55.84
CA GLY A 713 -1.37 69.67 -55.13
C GLY A 713 -1.50 69.68 -53.61
N SER A 714 -0.62 68.91 -52.96
CA SER A 714 -0.43 68.91 -51.51
C SER A 714 0.61 69.91 -51.01
N SER A 715 1.36 70.56 -51.91
CA SER A 715 2.41 71.53 -51.56
C SER A 715 2.25 72.85 -52.31
N ALA A 716 2.73 73.94 -51.71
CA ALA A 716 2.68 75.27 -52.31
C ALA A 716 3.66 75.37 -53.48
N ALA A 717 3.20 75.92 -54.60
CA ALA A 717 4.10 76.30 -55.70
C ALA A 717 4.75 77.64 -55.37
N LYS A 718 6.09 77.70 -55.34
CA LYS A 718 6.84 78.90 -54.96
C LYS A 718 7.46 79.59 -56.17
N ARG A 719 7.69 80.90 -56.07
CA ARG A 719 8.23 81.76 -57.13
C ARG A 719 7.52 81.52 -58.47
N VAL A 720 6.19 81.46 -58.42
CA VAL A 720 5.39 81.14 -59.60
C VAL A 720 5.45 82.29 -60.58
N GLU A 721 5.93 82.00 -61.78
CA GLU A 721 6.03 82.93 -62.89
C GLU A 721 5.24 82.38 -64.08
N VAL A 722 4.37 83.20 -64.64
CA VAL A 722 3.62 82.90 -65.85
C VAL A 722 4.27 83.64 -67.00
N GLU A 723 4.82 82.88 -67.94
CA GLU A 723 5.47 83.37 -69.14
C GLU A 723 4.54 83.16 -70.34
N VAL A 724 4.35 84.19 -71.16
CA VAL A 724 3.64 84.08 -72.43
C VAL A 724 4.58 84.43 -73.57
N LYS A 725 4.74 83.50 -74.49
CA LYS A 725 5.56 83.66 -75.68
C LYS A 725 4.70 83.78 -76.93
N ILE A 726 4.88 84.87 -77.67
CA ILE A 726 4.23 85.16 -78.96
C ILE A 726 5.34 85.41 -79.98
N GLY A 727 5.58 84.44 -80.87
CA GLY A 727 6.73 84.48 -81.77
C GLY A 727 8.07 84.48 -81.03
N SER A 728 8.86 85.56 -81.18
CA SER A 728 10.13 85.77 -80.46
C SER A 728 10.00 86.66 -79.23
N VAL A 729 8.81 87.23 -78.96
CA VAL A 729 8.59 88.16 -77.85
C VAL A 729 7.96 87.41 -76.68
N THR A 730 8.48 87.67 -75.49
CA THR A 730 8.05 87.03 -74.24
C THR A 730 7.61 88.10 -73.25
N GLY A 731 6.43 87.93 -72.64
CA GLY A 731 6.02 88.68 -71.45
C GLY A 731 5.91 87.75 -70.25
N THR A 732 6.06 88.29 -69.05
CA THR A 732 6.00 87.51 -67.80
C THR A 732 5.11 88.17 -66.75
N TRP A 733 4.54 87.37 -65.85
CA TRP A 733 3.76 87.81 -64.69
C TRP A 733 4.14 86.97 -63.47
N PHE A 734 4.50 87.64 -62.38
CA PHE A 734 4.95 87.00 -61.15
C PHE A 734 3.82 86.98 -60.11
N ILE A 735 3.56 85.80 -59.52
CA ILE A 735 2.49 85.56 -58.52
C ILE A 735 3.08 85.37 -57.11
N ASP A 736 4.37 85.03 -57.02
CA ASP A 736 5.08 84.58 -55.80
C ASP A 736 4.68 83.17 -55.34
N VAL A 737 3.57 82.97 -54.63
CA VAL A 737 3.19 81.65 -54.08
C VAL A 737 1.75 81.29 -54.43
N ILE A 738 1.50 80.02 -54.78
CA ILE A 738 0.14 79.45 -54.88
C ILE A 738 0.01 78.29 -53.90
N ASP A 739 -0.71 78.52 -52.81
CA ASP A 739 -0.97 77.51 -51.76
C ASP A 739 -1.83 76.34 -52.26
N PRO A 740 -1.73 75.14 -51.64
CA PRO A 740 -2.62 74.01 -51.91
C PRO A 740 -4.10 74.38 -51.82
N GLY A 741 -4.89 74.01 -52.84
CA GLY A 741 -6.32 74.29 -52.90
C GLY A 741 -6.69 75.75 -53.22
N SER A 742 -5.72 76.62 -53.44
CA SER A 742 -5.92 78.03 -53.73
C SER A 742 -5.85 78.34 -55.23
N ASP A 743 -6.48 79.47 -55.60
CA ASP A 743 -6.49 80.03 -56.94
C ASP A 743 -5.63 81.30 -57.01
N ALA A 744 -4.89 81.49 -58.10
CA ALA A 744 -4.17 82.73 -58.39
C ALA A 744 -4.51 83.26 -59.78
N VAL A 745 -4.73 84.57 -59.89
CA VAL A 745 -5.05 85.24 -61.15
C VAL A 745 -3.77 85.82 -61.76
N PHE A 746 -3.58 85.65 -63.06
CA PHE A 746 -2.48 86.26 -63.81
C PHE A 746 -2.99 87.11 -64.97
N THR A 747 -2.18 88.09 -65.35
CA THR A 747 -2.41 88.93 -66.52
C THR A 747 -1.07 89.26 -67.16
N VAL A 748 -0.80 88.76 -68.36
CA VAL A 748 0.46 89.00 -69.06
C VAL A 748 0.17 89.87 -70.28
N ASP A 749 0.79 91.05 -70.33
CA ASP A 749 0.79 91.93 -71.49
C ASP A 749 2.06 91.71 -72.32
N VAL A 750 1.92 91.48 -73.62
CA VAL A 750 3.01 91.18 -74.56
C VAL A 750 2.88 92.12 -75.76
N ASN A 751 3.92 92.91 -76.05
CA ASN A 751 3.94 93.84 -77.19
C ASN A 751 4.22 93.11 -78.52
N ALA A 752 3.39 92.11 -78.84
CA ALA A 752 3.40 91.36 -80.09
C ALA A 752 2.04 90.72 -80.34
N TYR A 753 1.75 90.36 -81.59
CA TYR A 753 0.55 89.61 -81.97
C TYR A 753 0.90 88.39 -82.84
N ALA A 754 0.25 87.27 -82.56
CA ALA A 754 0.14 86.09 -83.41
C ALA A 754 -1.20 85.39 -83.09
N GLU A 755 -1.66 84.47 -83.95
CA GLU A 755 -2.92 83.74 -83.74
C GLU A 755 -2.89 82.84 -82.49
N SER A 756 -1.69 82.46 -82.04
CA SER A 756 -1.50 81.63 -80.85
C SER A 756 -0.32 82.09 -80.00
N ALA A 757 -0.43 81.92 -78.68
CA ALA A 757 0.63 82.08 -77.72
C ALA A 757 0.94 80.75 -77.02
N ILE A 758 2.20 80.60 -76.59
CA ILE A 758 2.59 79.54 -75.65
C ILE A 758 2.59 80.15 -74.25
N LEU A 759 1.69 79.67 -73.41
CA LEU A 759 1.59 80.00 -71.99
C LEU A 759 2.37 78.96 -71.19
N THR A 760 3.40 79.38 -70.47
CA THR A 760 4.24 78.53 -69.63
C THR A 760 4.12 79.01 -68.18
N VAL A 761 3.71 78.15 -67.26
CA VAL A 761 3.90 78.43 -65.83
C VAL A 761 5.21 77.78 -65.39
N LYS A 762 6.09 78.56 -64.77
CA LYS A 762 7.32 78.12 -64.12
C LYS A 762 7.13 78.27 -62.62
N TYR A 763 7.53 77.27 -61.85
CA TYR A 763 7.44 77.31 -60.39
C TYR A 763 8.52 76.43 -59.76
N TYR A 764 8.85 76.75 -58.52
CA TYR A 764 9.76 75.96 -57.69
C TYR A 764 8.93 75.08 -56.76
N ASN A 765 9.31 73.80 -56.66
CA ASN A 765 8.69 72.88 -55.70
C ASN A 765 9.25 73.08 -54.28
N ALA A 766 8.80 72.25 -53.32
CA ALA A 766 9.26 72.32 -51.94
C ALA A 766 10.77 72.05 -51.76
N PHE A 767 11.44 71.50 -52.78
CA PHE A 767 12.87 71.18 -52.80
C PHE A 767 13.70 72.19 -53.62
N ASP A 768 13.12 73.35 -53.97
CA ASP A 768 13.75 74.38 -54.82
C ASP A 768 14.13 73.91 -56.24
N GLU A 769 13.42 72.91 -56.77
CA GLU A 769 13.58 72.46 -58.15
C GLU A 769 12.61 73.21 -59.09
N LEU A 770 13.13 73.71 -60.22
CA LEU A 770 12.34 74.43 -61.21
C LEU A 770 11.53 73.46 -62.09
N VAL A 771 10.22 73.58 -62.04
CA VAL A 771 9.26 72.84 -62.88
C VAL A 771 8.56 73.80 -63.82
N SER A 772 8.24 73.36 -65.04
CA SER A 772 7.46 74.17 -65.98
C SER A 772 6.34 73.36 -66.65
N LYS A 773 5.20 74.01 -66.91
CA LYS A 773 4.05 73.43 -67.60
C LYS A 773 3.56 74.39 -68.66
N THR A 774 3.37 73.89 -69.88
CA THR A 774 2.99 74.70 -71.05
C THR A 774 1.56 74.41 -71.51
N MET A 775 0.93 75.41 -72.11
CA MET A 775 -0.39 75.36 -72.71
C MET A 775 -0.41 76.29 -73.94
N ASN A 776 -1.01 75.85 -75.04
CA ASN A 776 -1.25 76.72 -76.19
C ASN A 776 -2.56 77.49 -76.00
N VAL A 777 -2.53 78.80 -76.28
CA VAL A 777 -3.68 79.69 -76.12
C VAL A 777 -3.92 80.43 -77.43
N ALA A 778 -5.14 80.39 -77.97
CA ALA A 778 -5.50 81.16 -79.16
C ALA A 778 -5.80 82.62 -78.78
N ILE A 779 -5.31 83.59 -79.56
CA ILE A 779 -5.48 85.02 -79.29
C ILE A 779 -6.55 85.62 -80.21
N ALA A 780 -7.60 86.19 -79.64
CA ALA A 780 -8.64 86.88 -80.40
C ALA A 780 -8.23 88.34 -80.67
N LEU A 781 -8.37 88.80 -81.92
CA LEU A 781 -8.15 90.21 -82.28
C LEU A 781 -9.33 91.05 -81.75
N GLN A 782 -9.01 92.12 -81.03
CA GLN A 782 -9.96 93.08 -80.49
C GLN A 782 -9.88 94.35 -81.33
N GLU A 783 -10.95 94.67 -82.04
CA GLU A 783 -11.06 95.90 -82.83
C GLU A 783 -10.98 97.12 -81.89
N ALA A 784 -10.09 98.07 -82.21
CA ALA A 784 -9.88 99.26 -81.40
C ALA A 784 -11.18 100.07 -81.27
N PRO A 785 -11.57 100.53 -80.06
CA PRO A 785 -12.75 101.38 -79.91
C PRO A 785 -12.55 102.68 -80.67
N GLN A 786 -13.52 103.01 -81.56
CA GLN A 786 -13.55 104.27 -82.30
C GLN A 786 -13.59 105.46 -81.33
N GLN A 787 -12.65 106.40 -81.52
CA GLN A 787 -12.66 107.70 -80.84
C GLN A 787 -13.93 108.48 -81.23
N GLN A 788 -14.86 108.62 -80.29
CA GLN A 788 -15.86 109.68 -80.34
C GLN A 788 -15.23 110.98 -79.88
N VAL A 789 -15.21 111.98 -80.77
CA VAL A 789 -15.08 113.38 -80.39
C VAL A 789 -16.39 113.76 -79.70
N GLN A 790 -16.39 113.69 -78.37
CA GLN A 790 -17.45 114.27 -77.53
C GLN A 790 -16.81 115.46 -76.81
N GLY A 791 -17.41 116.63 -77.03
CA GLY A 791 -16.93 117.90 -76.50
C GLY A 791 -16.86 117.92 -74.98
N GLU A 792 -16.10 118.90 -74.48
CA GLU A 792 -16.12 119.36 -73.10
C GLU A 792 -17.56 119.43 -72.55
N GLU A 793 -17.87 118.53 -71.63
CA GLU A 793 -18.62 118.92 -70.44
C GLU A 793 -17.69 118.74 -69.25
N LEU A 794 -17.00 119.82 -68.90
CA LEU A 794 -16.44 119.99 -67.57
C LEU A 794 -17.61 119.86 -66.57
N PRO A 795 -17.57 118.91 -65.62
CA PRO A 795 -18.58 118.86 -64.58
C PRO A 795 -18.52 120.18 -63.80
N ILE A 796 -19.63 120.93 -63.82
CA ILE A 796 -19.83 122.23 -63.13
C ILE A 796 -19.37 122.18 -61.66
N GLU A 797 -19.36 121.00 -61.05
CA GLU A 797 -18.85 120.72 -59.70
C GLU A 797 -17.38 121.13 -59.50
N ARG A 798 -16.51 121.01 -60.52
CA ARG A 798 -15.12 121.49 -60.42
C ARG A 798 -15.01 123.02 -60.46
N TRP A 799 -15.86 123.71 -61.20
CA TRP A 799 -15.93 125.18 -61.18
C TRP A 799 -16.59 125.72 -59.91
N ILE A 800 -17.50 124.98 -59.29
CA ILE A 800 -18.05 125.29 -57.95
C ILE A 800 -16.96 125.16 -56.88
N ILE A 801 -16.12 124.12 -56.95
CA ILE A 801 -15.00 123.93 -56.01
C ILE A 801 -13.89 124.96 -56.25
N VAL A 802 -13.50 125.22 -57.49
CA VAL A 802 -12.48 126.25 -57.82
C VAL A 802 -13.00 127.66 -57.52
N GLY A 803 -14.27 127.96 -57.82
CA GLY A 803 -14.94 129.20 -57.44
C GLY A 803 -15.09 129.35 -55.92
N GLY A 804 -15.40 128.26 -55.21
CA GLY A 804 -15.44 128.21 -53.75
C GLY A 804 -14.07 128.46 -53.12
N VAL A 805 -12.99 127.93 -53.70
CA VAL A 805 -11.61 128.17 -53.25
C VAL A 805 -11.17 129.61 -53.57
N ILE A 806 -11.55 130.17 -54.71
CA ILE A 806 -11.25 131.58 -55.06
C ILE A 806 -12.04 132.55 -54.16
N ILE A 807 -13.32 132.28 -53.88
CA ILE A 807 -14.12 133.08 -52.93
C ILE A 807 -13.58 132.92 -51.51
N PHE A 808 -13.21 131.72 -51.08
CA PHE A 808 -12.59 131.48 -49.78
C PHE A 808 -11.25 132.21 -49.65
N LEU A 809 -10.39 132.19 -50.69
CA LEU A 809 -9.13 132.93 -50.70
C LEU A 809 -9.37 134.45 -50.75
N ALA A 810 -10.38 134.93 -51.49
CA ALA A 810 -10.74 136.36 -51.53
C ALA A 810 -11.32 136.84 -50.19
N VAL A 811 -12.20 136.06 -49.55
CA VAL A 811 -12.74 136.35 -48.22
C VAL A 811 -11.65 136.25 -47.15
N ALA A 812 -10.76 135.26 -47.22
CA ALA A 812 -9.60 135.17 -46.34
C ALA A 812 -8.64 136.35 -46.53
N THR A 813 -8.38 136.78 -47.78
CA THR A 813 -7.54 137.95 -48.08
C THR A 813 -8.22 139.25 -47.65
N ILE A 814 -9.55 139.38 -47.79
CA ILE A 814 -10.33 140.54 -47.30
C ILE A 814 -10.42 140.54 -45.78
N LEU A 815 -10.54 139.38 -45.13
CA LEU A 815 -10.50 139.24 -43.67
C LEU A 815 -9.11 139.58 -43.14
N ILE A 816 -8.03 139.08 -43.75
CA ILE A 816 -6.63 139.42 -43.41
C ILE A 816 -6.36 140.90 -43.68
N TYR A 817 -6.85 141.48 -44.78
CA TYR A 817 -6.74 142.91 -45.05
C TYR A 817 -7.57 143.75 -44.05
N ARG A 818 -8.74 143.27 -43.62
CA ARG A 818 -9.55 143.92 -42.56
C ARG A 818 -8.94 143.79 -41.17
N THR A 819 -8.29 142.67 -40.80
CA THR A 819 -7.58 142.54 -39.52
C THR A 819 -6.25 143.30 -39.51
N VAL A 820 -5.54 143.39 -40.62
CA VAL A 820 -4.31 144.21 -40.76
C VAL A 820 -4.62 145.71 -40.87
N LYS A 821 -5.83 146.10 -41.32
CA LYS A 821 -6.31 147.50 -41.33
C LYS A 821 -7.04 147.90 -40.04
N LYS A 822 -7.53 146.96 -39.23
CA LYS A 822 -8.08 147.21 -37.88
C LYS A 822 -7.04 147.17 -36.75
N SER A 823 -5.81 146.70 -36.99
CA SER A 823 -4.69 146.82 -36.03
C SER A 823 -3.86 148.09 -36.23
N LYS A 824 -4.38 149.07 -37.01
CA LYS A 824 -3.75 150.36 -37.29
C LYS A 824 -4.76 151.51 -37.08
N LEU A 825 -5.37 151.57 -35.90
CA LEU A 825 -6.05 152.74 -35.30
C LEU A 825 -6.35 152.38 -33.84
N GLU A 826 -5.88 153.25 -32.92
CA GLU A 826 -5.81 153.10 -31.44
C GLU A 826 -4.64 152.18 -31.01
N GLY A 827 -3.41 152.66 -30.75
CA GLY A 827 -3.02 153.85 -29.97
C GLY A 827 -3.12 153.49 -28.50
N GLY A 828 -2.08 152.95 -27.84
CA GLY A 828 -0.87 153.64 -27.36
C GLY A 828 -1.09 154.12 -25.92
N PRO A 829 -0.08 154.45 -25.10
CA PRO A 829 1.32 154.02 -25.03
C PRO A 829 1.54 152.68 -24.29
#